data_AF-A0A453GCV6-F1
#
_entry.id   AF-A0A453GCV6-F1
#
_cell.length_a   1.000
_cell.length_b   1.000
_cell.length_c   1.000
_cell.angle_alpha   90.00
_cell.angle_beta   90.00
_cell.angle_gamma   90.00
#
_symmetry.space_group_name_H-M   'P 1'
#
loop_
_entity.id
_entity.type
_entity.pdbx_description
1 polymer ?
#
loop_
_entity_poly.entity_id
_entity_poly.type
_entity_poly.pdbx_seq_one_letter_code
_entity_poly.pdbx_strand_id
1 'polypeptide(L)'
;AVNNLDDQEYDPVQGSATSNLERSTESFVPKWLGKFKVTPGYQGKAKLLLWEHNLLSEAFISVTACPGIECKKQLLMSLLNPLNKIWTQPEWDEEYMSYAYRLPGLLCNDQFMKTICLLVESFEEEIKGSKIEHSTGTQEKCRPTSTTNYLYSSTFPQLMLALLLRILHFIHMAWMDHSAYDLPEIVRRAKLMSTMEISTFLAENNTLPDNDGVDAIRVDAIGTCLRKIRETGYNVIGLCANVGRSIFELDSSLFNHALVADISIMEFDHLGKLIQLTFIPLVRYCPRERWDEWVLLLLEYLFFYCEDIFRYAWLSLIHEGRAKVPAFFGDLYGPEEKLKKLEVELLIKFTRSVSSLLKVLASEELNSGLPDLNCPKSDLKSISSSSLMGYLLLHNCFGRFSMYLFGCLVDYQSAKEALPFFHALIRLAVATDDERLKQFILNEMLPTLVRFDDRSPPSGISRLKSESNSGIEVSSMKDIVCLCQEIYNVYLQNQVTMTNGEMADRKTCADGFIDWLNKELKDLHYRASLPAPDIFPKHVVWNWEFNEEFDRYFPTYMEMLHEVDTMNDCLEHKFLNGDALLERLNPEFKAKYAINSLQHPHLRIMSRMLQRKEYDVCYRRRTEEIYDFLVELINLKPYVKVFGLVLTFL
;
A
#
# COMPACT_ATOMS: atom_id res chain seq x y z
N ALA A 1 -81.56 0.31 -18.44
CA ALA A 1 -82.69 -0.33 -17.75
C ALA A 1 -82.16 -0.82 -16.41
N VAL A 2 -82.21 0.01 -15.37
CA VAL A 2 -83.36 0.24 -14.46
C VAL A 2 -83.29 -0.71 -13.26
N ASN A 3 -82.85 -0.11 -12.15
CA ASN A 3 -83.38 -0.15 -10.76
C ASN A 3 -83.33 -1.51 -10.01
N ASN A 4 -83.01 -1.58 -8.71
CA ASN A 4 -83.45 -0.81 -7.54
C ASN A 4 -82.40 -1.02 -6.41
N LEU A 5 -81.89 -0.02 -5.68
CA LEU A 5 -82.49 0.93 -4.72
C LEU A 5 -82.69 0.37 -3.30
N ASP A 6 -82.16 1.18 -2.36
CA ASP A 6 -82.54 1.44 -0.96
C ASP A 6 -81.82 0.66 0.15
N ASP A 7 -81.45 1.29 1.28
CA ASP A 7 -81.08 2.67 1.62
C ASP A 7 -80.62 2.64 3.11
N GLN A 8 -80.18 3.80 3.63
CA GLN A 8 -79.97 4.17 5.04
C GLN A 8 -78.59 3.89 5.67
N GLU A 9 -77.93 4.83 6.36
CA GLU A 9 -78.09 6.28 6.55
C GLU A 9 -76.79 6.75 7.25
N TYR A 10 -76.32 7.94 6.91
CA TYR A 10 -75.18 8.62 7.53
C TYR A 10 -75.75 9.77 8.37
N ASP A 11 -75.30 9.98 9.61
CA ASP A 11 -74.97 11.32 10.15
C ASP A 11 -74.32 11.28 11.56
N PRO A 12 -73.62 12.35 12.02
CA PRO A 12 -72.34 12.25 12.70
C PRO A 12 -72.25 13.07 14.03
N VAL A 13 -71.01 13.22 14.53
CA VAL A 13 -70.49 14.29 15.43
C VAL A 13 -70.61 14.09 16.95
N GLN A 14 -69.47 13.99 17.65
CA GLN A 14 -68.96 15.01 18.60
C GLN A 14 -67.76 14.49 19.40
N GLY A 15 -66.67 15.25 19.39
CA GLY A 15 -65.45 14.94 20.14
C GLY A 15 -65.55 15.28 21.62
N SER A 16 -64.70 14.65 22.42
CA SER A 16 -64.11 15.29 23.61
C SER A 16 -62.71 14.73 23.84
N ALA A 17 -61.76 15.64 23.98
CA ALA A 17 -60.40 15.35 24.41
C ALA A 17 -60.40 15.22 25.94
N THR A 18 -59.82 14.15 26.47
CA THR A 18 -59.09 14.20 27.75
C THR A 18 -57.90 13.24 27.70
N SER A 19 -56.76 13.79 28.11
CA SER A 19 -55.46 13.18 28.31
C SER A 19 -55.48 12.00 29.27
N ASN A 20 -54.67 10.97 29.01
CA ASN A 20 -53.58 10.54 29.91
C ASN A 20 -52.82 9.33 29.35
N LEU A 21 -51.61 9.60 28.87
CA LEU A 21 -50.36 8.92 29.22
C LEU A 21 -50.46 7.45 29.68
N GLU A 22 -50.33 6.50 28.76
CA GLU A 22 -49.69 5.21 29.05
C GLU A 22 -48.73 4.81 27.93
N ARG A 23 -47.48 4.57 28.33
CA ARG A 23 -46.36 4.09 27.51
C ARG A 23 -46.74 2.82 26.76
N SER A 24 -46.49 2.79 25.46
CA SER A 24 -46.11 1.56 24.78
C SER A 24 -44.82 1.78 23.98
N THR A 25 -43.70 1.37 24.58
CA THR A 25 -42.49 1.00 23.86
C THR A 25 -42.79 -0.27 23.05
N GLU A 26 -43.47 -0.12 21.93
CA GLU A 26 -43.53 -1.18 20.91
C GLU A 26 -42.41 -0.95 19.90
N SER A 27 -41.57 -1.97 19.80
CA SER A 27 -40.47 -2.10 18.84
C SER A 27 -40.92 -1.75 17.42
N PHE A 28 -40.17 -0.87 16.76
CA PHE A 28 -40.20 -0.68 15.31
C PHE A 28 -39.67 -1.94 14.61
N VAL A 29 -40.48 -3.00 14.57
CA VAL A 29 -40.36 -4.09 13.60
C VAL A 29 -41.55 -3.93 12.66
N PRO A 30 -41.37 -3.63 11.36
CA PRO A 30 -42.50 -3.45 10.47
C PRO A 30 -43.33 -4.74 10.37
N LYS A 31 -44.64 -4.63 10.65
CA LYS A 31 -45.67 -5.69 10.55
C LYS A 31 -45.82 -6.35 9.15
N TRP A 32 -44.98 -6.02 8.17
CA TRP A 32 -45.03 -6.56 6.80
C TRP A 32 -44.35 -7.92 6.62
N LEU A 33 -43.51 -8.35 7.58
CA LEU A 33 -42.92 -9.70 7.61
C LEU A 33 -43.95 -10.85 7.69
N GLY A 34 -45.21 -10.55 8.08
CA GLY A 34 -46.25 -11.56 8.27
C GLY A 34 -46.89 -12.13 6.99
N LYS A 35 -46.57 -11.65 5.79
CA LYS A 35 -47.26 -12.05 4.55
C LYS A 35 -46.53 -13.04 3.63
N PHE A 36 -45.30 -13.46 3.94
CA PHE A 36 -44.60 -14.48 3.15
C PHE A 36 -44.30 -15.72 3.98
N LYS A 37 -45.26 -16.64 4.07
CA LYS A 37 -45.00 -18.04 4.42
C LYS A 37 -44.49 -18.78 3.18
N VAL A 38 -43.25 -18.51 2.80
CA VAL A 38 -42.44 -19.42 1.98
C VAL A 38 -41.36 -19.92 2.92
N THR A 39 -41.27 -21.21 3.18
CA THR A 39 -40.13 -21.78 3.92
C THR A 39 -38.96 -21.77 2.94
N PRO A 40 -38.06 -20.76 2.97
CA PRO A 40 -37.04 -20.68 1.95
C PRO A 40 -35.98 -21.71 2.33
N GLY A 41 -35.52 -22.50 1.36
CA GLY A 41 -34.23 -23.19 1.49
C GLY A 41 -33.11 -22.17 1.73
N TYR A 42 -31.90 -22.62 2.03
CA TYR A 42 -30.75 -21.74 2.36
C TYR A 42 -30.55 -20.57 1.36
N GLN A 43 -30.60 -20.86 0.06
CA GLN A 43 -30.54 -19.86 -1.03
C GLN A 43 -31.70 -18.84 -1.02
N GLY A 44 -32.87 -19.23 -0.54
CA GLY A 44 -34.01 -18.33 -0.40
C GLY A 44 -33.86 -17.33 0.76
N LYS A 45 -33.09 -17.70 1.80
CA LYS A 45 -32.76 -16.78 2.91
C LYS A 45 -31.78 -15.71 2.48
N ALA A 46 -30.72 -16.07 1.73
CA ALA A 46 -29.75 -15.10 1.23
C ALA A 46 -30.40 -14.05 0.30
N LYS A 47 -31.31 -14.48 -0.58
CA LYS A 47 -32.09 -13.55 -1.43
C LYS A 47 -33.00 -12.61 -0.63
N LEU A 48 -33.58 -13.10 0.47
CA LEU A 48 -34.36 -12.26 1.38
C LEU A 48 -33.46 -11.21 2.05
N LEU A 49 -32.28 -11.61 2.54
CA LEU A 49 -31.29 -10.70 3.11
C LEU A 49 -30.83 -9.63 2.10
N LEU A 50 -30.65 -9.99 0.83
CA LEU A 50 -30.34 -9.04 -0.24
C LEU A 50 -31.47 -8.02 -0.47
N TRP A 51 -32.73 -8.46 -0.43
CA TRP A 51 -33.87 -7.57 -0.53
C TRP A 51 -33.97 -6.63 0.69
N GLU A 52 -33.81 -7.17 1.90
CA GLU A 52 -33.78 -6.39 3.15
C GLU A 52 -32.64 -5.38 3.15
N HIS A 53 -31.46 -5.78 2.68
CA HIS A 53 -30.30 -4.90 2.53
C HIS A 53 -30.63 -3.69 1.65
N ASN A 54 -31.20 -3.92 0.47
CA ASN A 54 -31.51 -2.84 -0.47
C ASN A 54 -32.55 -1.89 0.11
N LEU A 55 -33.61 -2.42 0.74
CA LEU A 55 -34.65 -1.61 1.38
C LEU A 55 -34.10 -0.75 2.51
N LEU A 56 -33.28 -1.33 3.40
CA LEU A 56 -32.67 -0.61 4.51
C LEU A 56 -31.68 0.46 4.04
N SER A 57 -30.92 0.17 2.98
CA SER A 57 -29.99 1.12 2.37
C SER A 57 -30.71 2.30 1.72
N GLU A 58 -31.78 2.05 0.96
CA GLU A 58 -32.62 3.10 0.37
C GLU A 58 -33.29 3.98 1.43
N ALA A 59 -33.75 3.37 2.52
CA ALA A 59 -34.27 4.09 3.68
C ALA A 59 -33.19 4.98 4.33
N PHE A 60 -31.97 4.45 4.50
CA PHE A 60 -30.84 5.22 5.02
C PHE A 60 -30.52 6.43 4.14
N ILE A 61 -30.36 6.22 2.84
CA ILE A 61 -30.09 7.27 1.84
C ILE A 61 -31.15 8.37 1.90
N SER A 62 -32.42 7.98 2.00
CA SER A 62 -33.55 8.93 2.08
C SER A 62 -33.50 9.76 3.36
N VAL A 63 -33.20 9.14 4.50
CA VAL A 63 -33.10 9.82 5.80
C VAL A 63 -31.90 10.77 5.84
N THR A 64 -30.76 10.40 5.24
CA THR A 64 -29.59 11.29 5.15
C THR A 64 -29.88 12.53 4.32
N ALA A 65 -30.64 12.40 3.22
CA ALA A 65 -30.95 13.47 2.29
C ALA A 65 -31.96 14.51 2.82
N CYS A 66 -32.64 14.24 3.94
CA CYS A 66 -33.62 15.16 4.53
C CYS A 66 -33.02 16.00 5.67
N PRO A 67 -32.69 17.29 5.45
CA PRO A 67 -32.26 18.18 6.52
C PRO A 67 -33.45 18.50 7.45
N GLY A 68 -33.27 18.34 8.77
CA GLY A 68 -34.27 18.77 9.78
C GLY A 68 -35.01 17.66 10.54
N ILE A 69 -34.61 16.39 10.42
CA ILE A 69 -35.21 15.30 11.22
C ILE A 69 -34.75 15.40 12.68
N GLU A 70 -35.66 15.68 13.62
CA GLU A 70 -35.35 15.84 15.05
C GLU A 70 -34.69 14.59 15.68
N CYS A 71 -35.02 13.38 15.21
CA CYS A 71 -34.45 12.12 15.68
C CYS A 71 -33.43 11.49 14.70
N LYS A 72 -32.81 12.28 13.80
CA LYS A 72 -31.95 11.77 12.71
C LYS A 72 -30.92 10.74 13.21
N LYS A 73 -30.22 11.05 14.31
CA LYS A 73 -29.26 10.13 14.95
C LYS A 73 -29.87 8.74 15.24
N GLN A 74 -30.98 8.70 15.95
CA GLN A 74 -31.58 7.43 16.39
C GLN A 74 -32.08 6.61 15.20
N LEU A 75 -32.60 7.29 14.18
CA LEU A 75 -33.10 6.69 12.95
C LEU A 75 -31.97 6.13 12.08
N LEU A 76 -30.87 6.88 11.90
CA LEU A 76 -29.70 6.37 11.19
C LEU A 76 -29.07 5.19 11.92
N MET A 77 -28.99 5.25 13.26
CA MET A 77 -28.50 4.15 14.08
C MET A 77 -29.39 2.90 14.00
N SER A 78 -30.72 3.05 13.99
CA SER A 78 -31.65 1.92 13.87
C SER A 78 -31.63 1.26 12.50
N LEU A 79 -31.14 1.96 11.47
CA LEU A 79 -30.91 1.43 10.12
C LEU A 79 -29.52 0.78 9.96
N LEU A 80 -28.46 1.39 10.51
CA LEU A 80 -27.10 0.85 10.40
C LEU A 80 -26.90 -0.46 11.16
N ASN A 81 -27.57 -0.65 12.31
CA ASN A 81 -27.48 -1.87 13.09
C ASN A 81 -27.93 -3.12 12.32
N PRO A 82 -29.17 -3.18 11.76
CA PRO A 82 -29.60 -4.32 10.97
C PRO A 82 -28.81 -4.47 9.67
N LEU A 83 -28.40 -3.36 9.02
CA LEU A 83 -27.51 -3.43 7.85
C LEU A 83 -26.19 -4.14 8.20
N ASN A 84 -25.50 -3.71 9.26
CA ASN A 84 -24.28 -4.38 9.73
C ASN A 84 -24.53 -5.85 10.04
N LYS A 85 -25.67 -6.19 10.65
CA LYS A 85 -26.02 -7.57 10.98
C LYS A 85 -26.13 -8.44 9.72
N ILE A 86 -26.78 -7.97 8.66
CA ILE A 86 -26.92 -8.70 7.39
C ILE A 86 -25.56 -9.15 6.86
N TRP A 87 -24.59 -8.24 6.80
CA TRP A 87 -23.22 -8.49 6.32
C TRP A 87 -22.40 -9.46 7.18
N THR A 88 -22.91 -9.84 8.37
CA THR A 88 -22.26 -10.81 9.27
C THR A 88 -23.02 -12.12 9.40
N GLN A 89 -24.15 -12.29 8.71
CA GLN A 89 -24.90 -13.53 8.78
C GLN A 89 -24.19 -14.63 7.96
N PRO A 90 -24.14 -15.87 8.47
CA PRO A 90 -23.52 -16.98 7.73
C PRO A 90 -24.23 -17.24 6.41
N GLU A 91 -25.56 -17.02 6.34
CA GLU A 91 -26.32 -17.15 5.10
C GLU A 91 -25.89 -16.14 4.02
N TRP A 92 -25.47 -14.94 4.43
CA TRP A 92 -24.92 -13.94 3.52
C TRP A 92 -23.51 -14.35 3.08
N ASP A 93 -22.68 -14.73 4.05
CA ASP A 93 -21.28 -15.07 3.81
C ASP A 93 -21.15 -16.28 2.87
N GLU A 94 -21.84 -17.38 3.17
CA GLU A 94 -21.77 -18.59 2.37
C GLU A 94 -22.31 -18.41 0.95
N GLU A 95 -23.35 -17.60 0.75
CA GLU A 95 -23.93 -17.38 -0.58
C GLU A 95 -23.09 -16.42 -1.44
N TYR A 96 -22.49 -15.38 -0.84
CA TYR A 96 -21.90 -14.27 -1.60
C TYR A 96 -20.42 -13.98 -1.34
N MET A 97 -19.89 -14.26 -0.15
CA MET A 97 -18.57 -13.75 0.29
C MET A 97 -17.52 -14.85 0.54
N SER A 98 -17.94 -16.09 0.79
CA SER A 98 -17.07 -17.19 1.21
C SER A 98 -15.99 -17.56 0.19
N TYR A 99 -16.24 -17.31 -1.10
CA TYR A 99 -15.31 -17.58 -2.19
C TYR A 99 -15.44 -16.57 -3.32
N ALA A 100 -14.34 -16.33 -4.04
CA ALA A 100 -14.30 -15.38 -5.15
C ALA A 100 -15.31 -15.68 -6.27
N TYR A 101 -15.55 -16.95 -6.60
CA TYR A 101 -16.55 -17.35 -7.61
C TYR A 101 -18.01 -17.04 -7.24
N ARG A 102 -18.28 -16.62 -6.00
CA ARG A 102 -19.64 -16.23 -5.53
C ARG A 102 -19.91 -14.74 -5.61
N LEU A 103 -18.85 -13.92 -5.64
CA LEU A 103 -18.92 -12.47 -5.84
C LEU A 103 -19.78 -12.04 -7.04
N PRO A 104 -19.79 -12.76 -8.19
CA PRO A 104 -20.61 -12.40 -9.35
C PRO A 104 -22.10 -12.28 -9.03
N GLY A 105 -22.61 -13.02 -8.04
CA GLY A 105 -24.00 -12.95 -7.61
C GLY A 105 -24.43 -11.55 -7.14
N LEU A 106 -23.48 -10.77 -6.59
CA LEU A 106 -23.69 -9.39 -6.17
C LEU A 106 -23.16 -8.37 -7.20
N LEU A 107 -21.94 -8.60 -7.72
CA LEU A 107 -21.29 -7.67 -8.66
C LEU A 107 -22.07 -7.49 -9.98
N CYS A 108 -22.79 -8.52 -10.42
CA CYS A 108 -23.63 -8.46 -11.62
C CYS A 108 -25.09 -8.05 -11.31
N ASN A 109 -25.42 -7.71 -10.07
CA ASN A 109 -26.75 -7.22 -9.69
C ASN A 109 -26.78 -5.69 -9.74
N ASP A 110 -27.33 -5.15 -10.83
CA ASP A 110 -27.32 -3.70 -11.11
C ASP A 110 -28.02 -2.88 -10.01
N GLN A 111 -29.11 -3.39 -9.43
CA GLN A 111 -29.81 -2.71 -8.31
C GLN A 111 -28.92 -2.66 -7.07
N PHE A 112 -28.35 -3.80 -6.68
CA PHE A 112 -27.47 -3.86 -5.50
C PHE A 112 -26.25 -2.94 -5.66
N MET A 113 -25.55 -2.99 -6.79
CA MET A 113 -24.38 -2.16 -7.05
C MET A 113 -24.73 -0.66 -7.02
N LYS A 114 -25.86 -0.27 -7.62
CA LYS A 114 -26.35 1.11 -7.56
C LYS A 114 -26.68 1.54 -6.13
N THR A 115 -27.37 0.68 -5.38
CA THR A 115 -27.74 0.96 -3.99
C THR A 115 -26.51 1.12 -3.10
N ILE A 116 -25.48 0.26 -3.24
CA ILE A 116 -24.22 0.38 -2.51
C ILE A 116 -23.48 1.68 -2.87
N CYS A 117 -23.41 2.03 -4.16
CA CYS A 117 -22.78 3.27 -4.59
C CYS A 117 -23.44 4.49 -3.93
N LEU A 118 -24.77 4.58 -3.98
CA LEU A 118 -25.52 5.68 -3.35
C LEU A 118 -25.42 5.66 -1.82
N LEU A 119 -25.35 4.48 -1.20
CA LEU A 119 -25.17 4.35 0.24
C LEU A 119 -23.82 4.93 0.68
N VAL A 120 -22.75 4.59 -0.03
CA VAL A 120 -21.39 5.09 0.28
C VAL A 120 -21.28 6.60 0.03
N GLU A 121 -21.92 7.12 -1.04
CA GLU A 121 -22.06 8.57 -1.25
C GLU A 121 -22.83 9.26 -0.12
N SER A 122 -23.90 8.63 0.38
CA SER A 122 -24.67 9.20 1.50
C SER A 122 -23.84 9.30 2.79
N PHE A 123 -22.90 8.38 3.03
CA PHE A 123 -21.96 8.50 4.14
C PHE A 123 -21.04 9.71 3.97
N GLU A 124 -20.52 9.93 2.76
CA GLU A 124 -19.64 11.06 2.46
C GLU A 124 -20.36 12.40 2.68
N GLU A 125 -21.57 12.53 2.15
CA GLU A 125 -22.38 13.73 2.28
C GLU A 125 -22.80 14.00 3.73
N GLU A 126 -23.13 12.95 4.50
CA GLU A 126 -23.46 13.08 5.92
C GLU A 126 -22.26 13.64 6.73
N ILE A 127 -21.04 13.19 6.42
CA ILE A 127 -19.84 13.68 7.10
C ILE A 127 -19.49 15.09 6.64
N LYS A 128 -19.58 15.40 5.34
CA LYS A 128 -19.30 16.74 4.79
C LYS A 128 -20.30 17.80 5.24
N GLY A 129 -21.59 17.46 5.28
CA GLY A 129 -22.67 18.37 5.69
C GLY A 129 -22.49 18.95 7.09
N SER A 130 -21.75 18.26 7.96
CA SER A 130 -21.40 18.73 9.31
C SER A 130 -20.34 19.84 9.35
N LYS A 131 -19.54 20.05 8.29
CA LYS A 131 -18.44 21.03 8.25
C LYS A 131 -18.88 22.45 7.86
N ILE A 132 -19.99 22.59 7.12
CA ILE A 132 -20.45 23.87 6.56
C ILE A 132 -21.02 24.81 7.63
N GLU A 133 -21.47 24.31 8.78
CA GLU A 133 -21.98 25.14 9.89
C GLU A 133 -20.90 25.93 10.63
N HIS A 134 -19.60 25.67 10.41
CA HIS A 134 -18.50 26.29 11.16
C HIS A 134 -17.72 27.38 10.40
N SER A 135 -18.06 27.71 9.15
CA SER A 135 -17.22 28.55 8.28
C SER A 135 -17.83 29.86 7.79
N THR A 136 -18.87 30.40 8.44
CA THR A 136 -19.31 31.79 8.21
C THR A 136 -18.99 32.65 9.42
N GLY A 137 -17.98 33.50 9.25
CA GLY A 137 -17.54 34.46 10.26
C GLY A 137 -18.62 35.47 10.60
N THR A 138 -19.25 35.29 11.75
CA THR A 138 -19.70 36.38 12.61
C THR A 138 -19.71 35.83 14.03
N GLN A 139 -18.93 36.45 14.93
CA GLN A 139 -18.92 36.08 16.34
C GLN A 139 -20.29 36.36 16.95
N GLU A 140 -21.16 35.36 16.96
CA GLU A 140 -22.22 35.25 17.95
C GLU A 140 -22.06 33.90 18.65
N LYS A 141 -22.02 33.96 19.98
CA LYS A 141 -21.93 32.80 20.88
C LYS A 141 -23.20 31.95 20.78
N CYS A 142 -23.36 31.22 19.69
CA CYS A 142 -24.31 30.12 19.61
C CYS A 142 -23.57 28.83 19.90
N ARG A 143 -23.93 28.17 21.01
CA ARG A 143 -23.55 26.77 21.28
C ARG A 143 -23.87 25.91 20.05
N PRO A 144 -23.08 24.87 19.74
CA PRO A 144 -23.39 23.97 18.64
C PRO A 144 -24.81 23.44 18.83
N THR A 145 -25.67 23.68 17.83
CA THR A 145 -27.01 23.11 17.77
C THR A 145 -26.88 21.59 17.92
N SER A 146 -27.73 20.99 18.74
CA SER A 146 -27.72 19.59 19.18
C SER A 146 -27.76 18.54 18.05
N THR A 147 -27.86 18.96 16.79
CA THR A 147 -28.10 18.15 15.60
C THR A 147 -26.84 17.50 15.01
N THR A 148 -25.63 18.01 15.24
CA THR A 148 -24.36 17.46 14.67
C THR A 148 -23.45 16.75 15.69
N ASN A 149 -23.80 16.77 16.98
CA ASN A 149 -22.99 16.18 18.07
C ASN A 149 -22.83 14.65 18.01
N TYR A 150 -23.58 13.94 17.16
CA TYR A 150 -23.49 12.48 17.07
C TYR A 150 -22.36 11.97 16.18
N LEU A 151 -21.82 12.79 15.28
CA LEU A 151 -20.61 12.45 14.54
C LEU A 151 -19.38 12.40 15.45
N TYR A 152 -19.43 13.15 16.56
CA TYR A 152 -18.44 13.10 17.64
C TYR A 152 -18.76 12.03 18.71
N SER A 153 -19.91 11.36 18.61
CA SER A 153 -20.24 10.16 19.41
C SER A 153 -19.43 9.00 18.86
N SER A 154 -18.89 8.12 19.72
CA SER A 154 -18.13 6.95 19.25
C SER A 154 -18.97 5.99 18.39
N THR A 155 -20.23 5.76 18.76
CA THR A 155 -21.03 4.65 18.20
C THR A 155 -21.45 4.81 16.73
N PHE A 156 -21.79 6.01 16.26
CA PHE A 156 -22.29 6.19 14.89
C PHE A 156 -21.19 6.03 13.83
N PRO A 157 -20.05 6.74 13.92
CA PRO A 157 -18.91 6.52 13.04
C PRO A 157 -18.43 5.06 13.08
N GLN A 158 -18.46 4.41 14.24
CA GLN A 158 -18.08 2.99 14.36
C GLN A 158 -18.96 2.06 13.51
N LEU A 159 -20.29 2.19 13.60
CA LEU A 159 -21.20 1.35 12.80
C LEU A 159 -21.12 1.64 11.31
N MET A 160 -20.98 2.91 10.94
CA MET A 160 -20.83 3.33 9.54
C MET A 160 -19.50 2.80 8.96
N LEU A 161 -18.39 2.97 9.66
CA LEU A 161 -17.07 2.49 9.24
C LEU A 161 -17.01 0.96 9.20
N ALA A 162 -17.61 0.26 10.16
CA ALA A 162 -17.66 -1.20 10.14
C ALA A 162 -18.39 -1.73 8.90
N LEU A 163 -19.50 -1.11 8.50
CA LEU A 163 -20.20 -1.46 7.26
C LEU A 163 -19.37 -1.11 6.03
N LEU A 164 -18.80 0.10 6.00
CA LEU A 164 -17.98 0.55 4.88
C LEU A 164 -16.75 -0.34 4.65
N LEU A 165 -16.04 -0.73 5.71
CA LEU A 165 -14.87 -1.60 5.62
C LEU A 165 -15.26 -2.98 5.05
N ARG A 166 -16.43 -3.52 5.40
CA ARG A 166 -16.94 -4.77 4.79
C ARG A 166 -17.27 -4.60 3.31
N ILE A 167 -17.88 -3.48 2.93
CA ILE A 167 -18.15 -3.15 1.53
C ILE A 167 -16.82 -3.03 0.76
N LEU A 168 -15.84 -2.30 1.29
CA LEU A 168 -14.54 -2.16 0.64
C LEU A 168 -13.79 -3.49 0.53
N HIS A 169 -13.83 -4.32 1.57
CA HIS A 169 -13.28 -5.67 1.53
C HIS A 169 -13.97 -6.52 0.44
N PHE A 170 -15.30 -6.49 0.34
CA PHE A 170 -16.03 -7.14 -0.75
C PHE A 170 -15.56 -6.68 -2.13
N ILE A 171 -15.35 -5.38 -2.32
CA ILE A 171 -14.84 -4.85 -3.57
C ILE A 171 -13.40 -5.32 -3.82
N HIS A 172 -12.52 -5.27 -2.81
CA HIS A 172 -11.12 -5.72 -2.91
C HIS A 172 -10.98 -7.22 -3.19
N MET A 173 -11.89 -8.05 -2.67
CA MET A 173 -11.92 -9.48 -2.97
C MET A 173 -12.07 -9.77 -4.47
N ALA A 174 -12.67 -8.86 -5.23
CA ALA A 174 -12.74 -8.98 -6.70
C ALA A 174 -11.37 -8.78 -7.38
N TRP A 175 -10.34 -8.31 -6.67
CA TRP A 175 -8.96 -8.15 -7.16
C TRP A 175 -8.03 -9.30 -6.77
N MET A 176 -8.44 -10.23 -5.92
CA MET A 176 -7.61 -11.36 -5.47
C MET A 176 -7.17 -12.27 -6.62
N ASP A 177 -5.94 -12.79 -6.59
CA ASP A 177 -5.38 -13.62 -7.67
C ASP A 177 -6.27 -14.83 -8.04
N HIS A 178 -6.89 -15.45 -7.03
CA HIS A 178 -7.79 -16.58 -7.21
C HIS A 178 -9.14 -16.19 -7.85
N SER A 179 -9.52 -14.91 -7.82
CA SER A 179 -10.77 -14.40 -8.40
C SER A 179 -10.73 -14.24 -9.92
N ALA A 180 -9.52 -14.16 -10.50
CA ALA A 180 -9.36 -13.78 -11.89
C ALA A 180 -9.92 -14.78 -12.90
N TYR A 181 -9.96 -16.06 -12.53
CA TYR A 181 -10.55 -17.14 -13.32
C TYR A 181 -12.02 -17.40 -12.98
N ASP A 182 -12.45 -16.93 -11.82
CA ASP A 182 -13.76 -17.20 -11.22
C ASP A 182 -14.80 -16.10 -11.54
N LEU A 183 -14.34 -14.90 -11.91
CA LEU A 183 -15.20 -13.78 -12.28
C LEU A 183 -15.67 -13.86 -13.75
N PRO A 184 -16.94 -13.53 -14.04
CA PRO A 184 -17.43 -13.39 -15.40
C PRO A 184 -16.61 -12.37 -16.20
N GLU A 185 -16.47 -12.63 -17.50
CA GLU A 185 -15.71 -11.79 -18.43
C GLU A 185 -16.09 -10.31 -18.36
N ILE A 186 -17.38 -10.01 -18.15
CA ILE A 186 -17.86 -8.63 -18.00
C ILE A 186 -17.26 -7.91 -16.79
N VAL A 187 -17.12 -8.60 -15.65
CA VAL A 187 -16.54 -8.04 -14.42
C VAL A 187 -15.02 -7.97 -14.56
N ARG A 188 -14.41 -9.01 -15.15
CA ARG A 188 -12.96 -9.03 -15.41
C ARG A 188 -12.55 -7.84 -16.31
N ARG A 189 -13.32 -7.55 -17.36
CA ARG A 189 -13.13 -6.37 -18.22
C ARG A 189 -13.44 -5.06 -17.48
N ALA A 190 -14.43 -5.03 -16.60
CA ALA A 190 -14.81 -3.83 -15.85
C ALA A 190 -13.75 -3.38 -14.83
N LYS A 191 -12.88 -4.31 -14.38
CA LYS A 191 -11.71 -3.99 -13.56
C LYS A 191 -10.60 -3.28 -14.36
N LEU A 192 -10.64 -3.34 -15.69
CA LEU A 192 -9.66 -2.68 -16.54
C LEU A 192 -9.95 -1.17 -16.60
N MET A 193 -8.88 -0.39 -16.79
CA MET A 193 -8.98 1.06 -16.98
C MET A 193 -9.77 1.32 -18.27
N SER A 194 -10.74 2.21 -18.20
CA SER A 194 -11.57 2.53 -19.35
C SER A 194 -10.77 3.31 -20.40
N THR A 195 -11.26 3.31 -21.63
CA THR A 195 -10.73 4.16 -22.71
C THR A 195 -10.69 5.64 -22.32
N MET A 196 -11.72 6.11 -21.59
CA MET A 196 -11.78 7.47 -21.08
C MET A 196 -10.63 7.73 -20.10
N GLU A 197 -10.36 6.83 -19.17
CA GLU A 197 -9.26 6.98 -18.22
C GLU A 197 -7.91 6.96 -18.92
N ILE A 198 -7.69 6.05 -19.87
CA ILE A 198 -6.48 6.03 -20.70
C ILE A 198 -6.31 7.35 -21.46
N SER A 199 -7.41 7.95 -21.94
CA SER A 199 -7.38 9.25 -22.60
C SER A 199 -7.04 10.43 -21.67
N THR A 200 -7.24 10.28 -20.35
CA THR A 200 -6.74 11.27 -19.38
C THR A 200 -5.21 11.26 -19.25
N PHE A 201 -4.58 10.10 -19.51
CA PHE A 201 -3.12 9.95 -19.51
C PHE A 201 -2.49 10.19 -20.89
N LEU A 202 -3.21 9.83 -21.95
CA LEU A 202 -2.78 9.96 -23.34
C LEU A 202 -3.74 10.93 -24.04
N ALA A 203 -3.30 12.17 -24.32
CA ALA A 203 -4.12 13.26 -24.88
C ALA A 203 -4.69 13.03 -26.31
N GLU A 204 -4.86 11.78 -26.75
CA GLU A 204 -5.36 11.42 -28.08
C GLU A 204 -6.59 10.51 -28.00
N ASN A 205 -7.60 10.84 -28.80
CA ASN A 205 -8.77 9.99 -29.03
C ASN A 205 -8.34 8.66 -29.66
N ASN A 206 -8.26 7.60 -28.87
CA ASN A 206 -8.08 6.25 -29.37
C ASN A 206 -9.11 5.34 -28.74
N THR A 207 -10.10 4.95 -29.54
CA THR A 207 -10.95 3.79 -29.29
C THR A 207 -10.07 2.54 -29.20
N LEU A 208 -10.06 1.87 -28.03
CA LEU A 208 -9.68 0.45 -27.96
C LEU A 208 -10.63 -0.34 -28.89
N PRO A 209 -10.20 -1.48 -29.44
CA PRO A 209 -10.91 -2.15 -30.51
C PRO A 209 -12.36 -2.46 -30.13
N ASP A 210 -13.22 -2.19 -31.10
CA ASP A 210 -14.66 -2.33 -31.04
C ASP A 210 -15.05 -3.81 -30.88
N ASN A 211 -15.65 -4.10 -29.73
CA ASN A 211 -16.70 -5.10 -29.51
C ASN A 211 -16.46 -6.57 -29.94
N ASP A 212 -15.92 -7.37 -29.02
CA ASP A 212 -15.91 -8.86 -29.11
C ASP A 212 -17.25 -9.50 -28.71
N GLY A 213 -18.36 -8.75 -28.71
CA GLY A 213 -19.69 -9.23 -28.29
C GLY A 213 -19.97 -9.15 -26.78
N VAL A 214 -19.11 -8.50 -25.99
CA VAL A 214 -19.36 -8.18 -24.57
C VAL A 214 -20.00 -6.80 -24.48
N ASP A 215 -21.06 -6.66 -23.67
CA ASP A 215 -21.80 -5.40 -23.46
C ASP A 215 -20.89 -4.30 -22.87
N ALA A 216 -20.24 -3.52 -23.75
CA ALA A 216 -19.27 -2.50 -23.40
C ALA A 216 -19.88 -1.39 -22.52
N ILE A 217 -21.15 -1.06 -22.71
CA ILE A 217 -21.87 -0.07 -21.90
C ILE A 217 -21.97 -0.58 -20.46
N ARG A 218 -22.35 -1.84 -20.30
CA ARG A 218 -22.46 -2.46 -18.98
C ARG A 218 -21.10 -2.68 -18.32
N VAL A 219 -20.06 -3.03 -19.08
CA VAL A 219 -18.67 -3.08 -18.58
C VAL A 219 -18.25 -1.73 -18.00
N ASP A 220 -18.45 -0.63 -18.74
CA ASP A 220 -18.07 0.71 -18.29
C ASP A 220 -18.89 1.16 -17.08
N ALA A 221 -20.19 0.85 -17.04
CA ALA A 221 -21.05 1.14 -15.91
C ALA A 221 -20.61 0.41 -14.63
N ILE A 222 -20.27 -0.88 -14.73
CA ILE A 222 -19.73 -1.65 -13.58
C ILE A 222 -18.39 -1.07 -13.15
N GLY A 223 -17.46 -0.82 -14.08
CA GLY A 223 -16.14 -0.27 -13.76
C GLY A 223 -16.23 1.09 -13.08
N THR A 224 -17.09 1.97 -13.59
CA THR A 224 -17.35 3.30 -12.99
C THR A 224 -17.93 3.18 -11.59
N CYS A 225 -18.89 2.29 -11.39
CA CYS A 225 -19.49 2.04 -10.07
C CYS A 225 -18.44 1.53 -9.07
N LEU A 226 -17.61 0.55 -9.45
CA LEU A 226 -16.55 -0.01 -8.59
C LEU A 226 -15.53 1.06 -8.19
N ARG A 227 -15.06 1.87 -9.14
CA ARG A 227 -14.14 2.99 -8.87
C ARG A 227 -14.77 4.01 -7.92
N LYS A 228 -16.02 4.39 -8.18
CA LYS A 228 -16.74 5.38 -7.38
C LYS A 228 -16.92 4.91 -5.93
N ILE A 229 -17.32 3.65 -5.72
CA ILE A 229 -17.44 3.05 -4.38
C ILE A 229 -16.10 3.09 -3.64
N ARG A 230 -15.00 2.68 -4.30
CA ARG A 230 -13.65 2.69 -3.72
C ARG A 230 -13.22 4.10 -3.32
N GLU A 231 -13.23 5.03 -4.27
CA GLU A 231 -12.78 6.42 -4.06
C GLU A 231 -13.58 7.13 -2.97
N THR A 232 -14.92 7.08 -3.06
CA THR A 232 -15.78 7.68 -2.06
C THR A 232 -15.59 7.00 -0.69
N GLY A 233 -15.46 5.67 -0.66
CA GLY A 233 -15.18 4.94 0.57
C GLY A 233 -13.86 5.34 1.23
N TYR A 234 -12.77 5.45 0.47
CA TYR A 234 -11.48 5.93 0.99
C TYR A 234 -11.58 7.35 1.52
N ASN A 235 -12.28 8.23 0.81
CA ASN A 235 -12.49 9.60 1.26
C ASN A 235 -13.32 9.66 2.55
N VAL A 236 -14.37 8.84 2.68
CA VAL A 236 -15.17 8.73 3.91
C VAL A 236 -14.29 8.36 5.11
N ILE A 237 -13.39 7.39 4.95
CA ILE A 237 -12.47 6.99 6.02
C ILE A 237 -11.53 8.15 6.38
N GLY A 238 -10.94 8.82 5.39
CA GLY A 238 -10.07 9.97 5.64
C GLY A 238 -10.78 11.16 6.28
N LEU A 239 -12.04 11.40 5.90
CA LEU A 239 -12.89 12.40 6.53
C LEU A 239 -13.20 12.03 7.98
N CYS A 240 -13.45 10.75 8.27
CA CYS A 240 -13.68 10.27 9.64
C CYS A 240 -12.45 10.48 10.54
N ALA A 241 -11.24 10.28 10.02
CA ALA A 241 -9.99 10.57 10.74
C ALA A 241 -9.88 12.05 11.15
N ASN A 242 -10.46 12.96 10.36
CA ASN A 242 -10.46 14.40 10.64
C ASN A 242 -11.61 14.82 11.58
N VAL A 243 -12.76 14.13 11.56
CA VAL A 243 -13.97 14.52 12.32
C VAL A 243 -13.92 14.12 13.80
N GLY A 244 -12.91 13.36 14.25
CA GLY A 244 -12.64 13.15 15.67
C GLY A 244 -11.73 11.96 15.94
N ARG A 245 -11.40 11.73 17.22
CA ARG A 245 -10.57 10.58 17.63
C ARG A 245 -11.32 9.24 17.62
N SER A 246 -12.62 9.22 17.31
CA SER A 246 -13.50 8.04 17.41
C SER A 246 -13.13 6.91 16.43
N ILE A 247 -12.56 7.22 15.27
CA ILE A 247 -12.05 6.17 14.36
C ILE A 247 -10.92 5.36 15.01
N PHE A 248 -10.08 5.99 15.82
CA PHE A 248 -8.96 5.34 16.52
C PHE A 248 -9.40 4.60 17.79
N GLU A 249 -10.69 4.60 18.09
CA GLU A 249 -11.32 3.73 19.09
C GLU A 249 -11.81 2.41 18.49
N LEU A 250 -11.84 2.29 17.15
CA LEU A 250 -12.12 1.02 16.48
C LEU A 250 -10.95 0.06 16.62
N ASP A 251 -11.27 -1.23 16.53
CA ASP A 251 -10.26 -2.26 16.37
C ASP A 251 -9.56 -2.11 15.01
N SER A 252 -8.24 -1.86 15.03
CA SER A 252 -7.44 -1.71 13.82
C SER A 252 -7.34 -3.01 13.02
N SER A 253 -7.65 -4.17 13.62
CA SER A 253 -7.67 -5.45 12.92
C SER A 253 -8.68 -5.47 11.77
N LEU A 254 -9.85 -4.85 11.95
CA LEU A 254 -10.90 -4.73 10.93
C LEU A 254 -10.41 -3.89 9.75
N PHE A 255 -9.69 -2.81 10.04
CA PHE A 255 -9.09 -1.94 9.03
C PHE A 255 -7.99 -2.69 8.25
N ASN A 256 -7.10 -3.36 8.96
CA ASN A 256 -5.99 -4.10 8.36
C ASN A 256 -6.50 -5.22 7.45
N HIS A 257 -7.49 -5.99 7.91
CA HIS A 257 -8.08 -7.06 7.10
C HIS A 257 -8.78 -6.54 5.84
N ALA A 258 -9.49 -5.40 5.94
CA ALA A 258 -10.25 -4.88 4.81
C ALA A 258 -9.39 -4.16 3.75
N LEU A 259 -8.34 -3.45 4.16
CA LEU A 259 -7.61 -2.53 3.28
C LEU A 259 -6.13 -2.86 3.10
N VAL A 260 -5.50 -3.53 4.06
CA VAL A 260 -4.04 -3.72 4.09
C VAL A 260 -3.63 -5.10 3.61
N ALA A 261 -4.42 -6.14 3.93
CA ALA A 261 -4.16 -7.52 3.54
C ALA A 261 -3.97 -7.69 2.02
N ASP A 262 -4.67 -6.87 1.24
CA ASP A 262 -4.78 -6.99 -0.21
C ASP A 262 -3.99 -5.91 -0.97
N ILE A 263 -3.09 -5.16 -0.32
CA ILE A 263 -2.32 -4.09 -0.98
C ILE A 263 -1.48 -4.62 -2.16
N SER A 264 -0.96 -5.85 -2.02
CA SER A 264 -0.01 -6.41 -3.00
C SER A 264 -0.60 -6.73 -4.38
N ILE A 265 -1.93 -6.75 -4.49
CA ILE A 265 -2.67 -7.12 -5.70
C ILE A 265 -3.42 -5.92 -6.32
N MET A 266 -3.33 -4.74 -5.71
CA MET A 266 -3.99 -3.52 -6.19
C MET A 266 -3.15 -2.81 -7.26
N GLU A 267 -3.82 -2.24 -8.26
CA GLU A 267 -3.17 -1.41 -9.27
C GLU A 267 -2.65 -0.08 -8.72
N PHE A 268 -1.64 0.49 -9.39
CA PHE A 268 -0.96 1.72 -8.96
C PHE A 268 -1.88 2.93 -8.79
N ASP A 269 -2.84 3.14 -9.70
CA ASP A 269 -3.78 4.25 -9.59
C ASP A 269 -4.68 4.12 -8.34
N HIS A 270 -5.15 2.91 -8.09
CA HIS A 270 -6.00 2.58 -6.95
C HIS A 270 -5.23 2.73 -5.65
N LEU A 271 -4.05 2.12 -5.53
CA LEU A 271 -3.23 2.24 -4.32
C LEU A 271 -2.81 3.70 -4.07
N GLY A 272 -2.50 4.46 -5.12
CA GLY A 272 -2.25 5.90 -5.02
C GLY A 272 -3.42 6.66 -4.39
N LYS A 273 -4.66 6.39 -4.83
CA LYS A 273 -5.88 6.99 -4.25
C LYS A 273 -6.10 6.56 -2.79
N LEU A 274 -5.86 5.29 -2.46
CA LEU A 274 -5.95 4.80 -1.08
C LEU A 274 -4.96 5.55 -0.16
N ILE A 275 -3.72 5.76 -0.62
CA ILE A 275 -2.72 6.52 0.13
C ILE A 275 -3.20 7.97 0.36
N GLN A 276 -3.64 8.63 -0.70
CA GLN A 276 -4.03 10.05 -0.66
C GLN A 276 -5.27 10.30 0.19
N LEU A 277 -6.31 9.49 0.01
CA LEU A 277 -7.61 9.71 0.62
C LEU A 277 -7.74 9.07 2.00
N THR A 278 -6.97 8.03 2.32
CA THR A 278 -7.10 7.30 3.58
C THR A 278 -5.82 7.35 4.41
N PHE A 279 -4.68 6.92 3.88
CA PHE A 279 -3.47 6.76 4.72
C PHE A 279 -2.92 8.10 5.19
N ILE A 280 -2.86 9.11 4.30
CA ILE A 280 -2.40 10.45 4.66
C ILE A 280 -3.26 11.04 5.80
N PRO A 281 -4.60 11.10 5.70
CA PRO A 281 -5.43 11.56 6.80
C PRO A 281 -5.25 10.75 8.09
N LEU A 282 -5.17 9.42 8.01
CA LEU A 282 -4.98 8.57 9.19
C LEU A 282 -3.67 8.89 9.89
N VAL A 283 -2.55 8.94 9.16
CA VAL A 283 -1.24 9.30 9.71
C VAL A 283 -1.26 10.69 10.33
N ARG A 284 -1.88 11.66 9.63
CA ARG A 284 -1.91 13.06 10.09
C ARG A 284 -2.71 13.25 11.38
N TYR A 285 -3.83 12.56 11.53
CA TYR A 285 -4.74 12.75 12.67
C TYR A 285 -4.63 11.67 13.75
N CYS A 286 -3.79 10.65 13.56
CA CYS A 286 -3.63 9.57 14.53
C CYS A 286 -3.09 10.09 15.87
N PRO A 287 -3.80 9.84 17.00
CA PRO A 287 -3.29 10.16 18.31
C PRO A 287 -2.04 9.31 18.57
N ARG A 288 -1.08 9.90 19.28
CA ARG A 288 0.23 9.32 19.48
C ARG A 288 0.19 7.99 20.24
N GLU A 289 -0.77 7.85 21.15
CA GLU A 289 -0.96 6.63 21.94
C GLU A 289 -1.37 5.43 21.08
N ARG A 290 -1.76 5.65 19.82
CA ARG A 290 -2.24 4.64 18.87
C ARG A 290 -1.31 4.44 17.67
N TRP A 291 -0.13 5.07 17.65
CA TRP A 291 0.79 4.94 16.52
C TRP A 291 1.18 3.49 16.23
N ASP A 292 1.42 2.68 17.26
CA ASP A 292 1.76 1.25 17.11
C ASP A 292 0.67 0.49 16.33
N GLU A 293 -0.59 0.65 16.75
CA GLU A 293 -1.73 -0.11 16.24
C GLU A 293 -2.21 0.37 14.85
N TRP A 294 -2.07 1.66 14.55
CA TRP A 294 -2.68 2.29 13.36
C TRP A 294 -1.68 2.80 12.34
N VAL A 295 -0.51 3.29 12.77
CA VAL A 295 0.48 3.92 11.87
C VAL A 295 1.60 2.94 11.55
N LEU A 296 2.17 2.28 12.55
CA LEU A 296 3.32 1.40 12.36
C LEU A 296 2.96 0.21 11.47
N LEU A 297 1.91 -0.54 11.85
CA LEU A 297 1.44 -1.68 11.06
C LEU A 297 1.11 -1.26 9.62
N LEU A 298 0.35 -0.17 9.45
CA LEU A 298 -0.04 0.35 8.14
C LEU A 298 1.17 0.65 7.25
N LEU A 299 2.13 1.41 7.77
CA LEU A 299 3.31 1.83 7.04
C LEU A 299 4.27 0.67 6.78
N GLU A 300 4.37 -0.30 7.68
CA GLU A 300 5.20 -1.49 7.49
C GLU A 300 4.75 -2.28 6.25
N TYR A 301 3.45 -2.57 6.13
CA TYR A 301 2.90 -3.26 4.95
C TYR A 301 3.05 -2.44 3.67
N LEU A 302 2.71 -1.15 3.73
CA LEU A 302 2.81 -0.27 2.56
C LEU A 302 4.26 -0.15 2.07
N PHE A 303 5.19 0.16 2.96
CA PHE A 303 6.59 0.34 2.58
C PHE A 303 7.23 -0.95 2.13
N PHE A 304 6.84 -2.09 2.72
CA PHE A 304 7.28 -3.39 2.22
C PHE A 304 6.87 -3.61 0.77
N TYR A 305 5.61 -3.31 0.42
CA TYR A 305 5.13 -3.43 -0.96
C TYR A 305 5.80 -2.40 -1.90
N CYS A 306 5.83 -1.13 -1.49
CA CYS A 306 6.39 -0.05 -2.29
C CYS A 306 7.87 -0.27 -2.63
N GLU A 307 8.65 -0.81 -1.69
CA GLU A 307 10.07 -1.10 -1.90
C GLU A 307 10.27 -2.10 -3.06
N ASP A 308 9.57 -3.23 -3.03
CA ASP A 308 9.75 -4.29 -4.02
C ASP A 308 9.26 -3.82 -5.39
N ILE A 309 8.07 -3.18 -5.43
CA ILE A 309 7.43 -2.82 -6.68
C ILE A 309 8.06 -1.60 -7.36
N PHE A 310 8.50 -0.59 -6.60
CA PHE A 310 9.22 0.55 -7.18
C PHE A 310 10.59 0.14 -7.68
N ARG A 311 11.31 -0.68 -6.92
CA ARG A 311 12.58 -1.25 -7.37
C ARG A 311 12.42 -1.95 -8.70
N TYR A 312 11.45 -2.86 -8.81
CA TYR A 312 11.20 -3.56 -10.06
C TYR A 312 10.81 -2.61 -11.20
N ALA A 313 9.85 -1.71 -10.96
CA ALA A 313 9.31 -0.86 -12.01
C ALA A 313 10.31 0.19 -12.52
N TRP A 314 11.04 0.86 -11.62
CA TRP A 314 12.04 1.85 -12.00
C TRP A 314 13.25 1.22 -12.68
N LEU A 315 13.76 0.08 -12.19
CA LEU A 315 14.85 -0.64 -12.87
C LEU A 315 14.43 -1.14 -14.25
N SER A 316 13.23 -1.72 -14.37
CA SER A 316 12.70 -2.16 -15.65
C SER A 316 12.56 -0.98 -16.63
N LEU A 317 12.11 0.19 -16.14
CA LEU A 317 12.01 1.38 -16.97
C LEU A 317 13.38 1.89 -17.43
N ILE A 318 14.36 1.93 -16.52
CA ILE A 318 15.73 2.37 -16.80
C ILE A 318 16.40 1.47 -17.83
N HIS A 319 16.33 0.15 -17.64
CA HIS A 319 17.11 -0.82 -18.42
C HIS A 319 16.37 -1.42 -19.62
N GLU A 320 15.06 -1.65 -19.51
CA GLU A 320 14.25 -2.27 -20.55
C GLU A 320 13.38 -1.26 -21.32
N GLY A 321 13.26 -0.02 -20.83
CA GLY A 321 12.39 1.01 -21.41
C GLY A 321 10.90 0.73 -21.19
N ARG A 322 10.55 -0.19 -20.28
CA ARG A 322 9.19 -0.54 -19.87
C ARG A 322 9.13 -0.60 -18.36
N ALA A 323 8.23 0.15 -17.73
CA ALA A 323 8.10 0.08 -16.29
C ALA A 323 7.37 -1.19 -15.83
N LYS A 324 6.62 -1.86 -16.73
CA LYS A 324 5.87 -3.09 -16.42
C LYS A 324 5.03 -2.95 -15.14
N VAL A 325 4.43 -1.77 -14.97
CA VAL A 325 3.68 -1.46 -13.74
C VAL A 325 2.49 -2.41 -13.59
N PRO A 326 2.11 -2.76 -12.35
CA PRO A 326 0.81 -3.33 -12.04
C PRO A 326 -0.28 -2.30 -12.37
N ALA A 327 -0.63 -2.24 -13.65
CA ALA A 327 -1.73 -1.40 -14.11
C ALA A 327 -3.05 -2.18 -14.05
N PHE A 328 -3.02 -3.53 -14.18
CA PHE A 328 -4.20 -4.37 -14.34
C PHE A 328 -4.03 -5.80 -13.86
N PHE A 329 -5.15 -6.46 -13.60
CA PHE A 329 -5.25 -7.92 -13.66
C PHE A 329 -5.32 -8.36 -15.14
N GLY A 330 -4.17 -8.36 -15.84
CA GLY A 330 -4.03 -8.82 -17.23
C GLY A 330 -3.08 -7.98 -18.07
N ASP A 331 -2.63 -8.53 -19.21
CA ASP A 331 -1.73 -7.84 -20.14
C ASP A 331 -2.44 -6.65 -20.79
N LEU A 332 -1.77 -5.50 -20.80
CA LEU A 332 -2.17 -4.36 -21.62
C LEU A 332 -1.99 -4.74 -23.10
N TYR A 333 -3.09 -4.76 -23.85
CA TYR A 333 -3.06 -4.95 -25.30
C TYR A 333 -3.14 -3.60 -26.01
N GLY A 334 -2.09 -3.25 -26.74
CA GLY A 334 -2.03 -2.01 -27.51
C GLY A 334 -0.67 -1.81 -28.16
N PRO A 335 -0.53 -0.75 -28.99
CA PRO A 335 0.76 -0.39 -29.57
C PRO A 335 1.80 -0.16 -28.47
N GLU A 336 2.97 -0.77 -28.60
CA GLU A 336 4.02 -0.78 -27.57
C GLU A 336 4.39 0.62 -27.06
N GLU A 337 4.41 1.61 -27.96
CA GLU A 337 4.70 3.02 -27.63
C GLU A 337 3.65 3.65 -26.70
N LYS A 338 2.36 3.34 -26.91
CA LYS A 338 1.28 3.84 -26.05
C LYS A 338 1.33 3.18 -24.67
N LEU A 339 1.66 1.89 -24.63
CA LEU A 339 1.84 1.16 -23.37
C LEU A 339 3.01 1.71 -22.58
N LYS A 340 4.16 1.94 -23.22
CA LYS A 340 5.33 2.60 -22.62
C LYS A 340 4.96 3.90 -21.94
N LYS A 341 4.25 4.78 -22.66
CA LYS A 341 3.85 6.08 -22.13
C LYS A 341 2.87 5.97 -20.96
N LEU A 342 1.85 5.10 -21.07
CA LEU A 342 0.89 4.88 -19.97
C LEU A 342 1.58 4.33 -18.72
N GLU A 343 2.48 3.36 -18.86
CA GLU A 343 3.21 2.77 -17.75
C GLU A 343 4.07 3.80 -16.99
N VAL A 344 4.74 4.70 -17.73
CA VAL A 344 5.53 5.80 -17.15
C VAL A 344 4.64 6.77 -16.36
N GLU A 345 3.52 7.20 -16.94
CA GLU A 345 2.58 8.12 -16.27
C GLU A 345 2.01 7.51 -14.98
N LEU A 346 1.64 6.22 -15.00
CA LEU A 346 1.15 5.52 -13.82
C LEU A 346 2.24 5.38 -12.74
N LEU A 347 3.47 5.05 -13.13
CA LEU A 347 4.60 4.97 -12.22
C LEU A 347 4.86 6.33 -11.54
N ILE A 348 4.88 7.42 -12.32
CA ILE A 348 5.08 8.78 -11.81
C ILE A 348 3.93 9.17 -10.87
N LYS A 349 2.68 8.95 -11.25
CA LYS A 349 1.52 9.29 -10.41
C LYS A 349 1.52 8.54 -9.09
N PHE A 350 1.87 7.26 -9.09
CA PHE A 350 1.98 6.48 -7.87
C PHE A 350 3.17 6.93 -7.01
N THR A 351 4.31 7.23 -7.64
CA THR A 351 5.49 7.81 -6.97
C THR A 351 5.14 9.13 -6.27
N ARG A 352 4.43 10.04 -6.93
CA ARG A 352 3.92 11.29 -6.32
C ARG A 352 3.06 11.00 -5.11
N SER A 353 2.19 9.98 -5.20
CA SER A 353 1.28 9.62 -4.11
C SER A 353 2.04 9.18 -2.85
N VAL A 354 3.10 8.39 -3.02
CA VAL A 354 3.99 7.98 -1.93
C VAL A 354 4.82 9.15 -1.43
N SER A 355 5.34 10.01 -2.30
CA SER A 355 6.05 11.24 -1.90
C SER A 355 5.20 12.17 -1.04
N SER A 356 3.91 12.34 -1.34
CA SER A 356 3.01 13.12 -0.49
C SER A 356 2.87 12.53 0.91
N LEU A 357 2.85 11.20 1.03
CA LEU A 357 2.83 10.52 2.34
C LEU A 357 4.14 10.78 3.10
N LEU A 358 5.29 10.65 2.43
CA LEU A 358 6.60 10.96 3.03
C LEU A 358 6.66 12.40 3.55
N LYS A 359 6.11 13.36 2.80
CA LYS A 359 5.98 14.76 3.23
C LYS A 359 5.21 14.89 4.54
N VAL A 360 4.10 14.17 4.67
CA VAL A 360 3.25 14.21 5.88
C VAL A 360 3.98 13.59 7.06
N LEU A 361 4.66 12.46 6.85
CA LEU A 361 5.47 11.80 7.88
C LEU A 361 6.56 12.71 8.43
N ALA A 362 7.11 13.59 7.61
CA ALA A 362 8.14 14.56 7.97
C ALA A 362 7.60 15.92 8.42
N SER A 363 6.28 16.09 8.53
CA SER A 363 5.68 17.37 8.90
C SER A 363 6.09 17.80 10.31
N GLU A 364 6.26 19.10 10.50
CA GLU A 364 6.62 19.70 11.79
C GLU A 364 5.58 19.39 12.88
N GLU A 365 4.29 19.34 12.49
CA GLU A 365 3.15 18.98 13.36
C GLU A 365 3.36 17.62 14.05
N LEU A 366 3.86 16.62 13.31
CA LEU A 366 4.10 15.27 13.83
C LEU A 366 5.51 15.09 14.41
N ASN A 367 6.37 16.08 14.28
CA ASN A 367 7.80 15.97 14.55
C ASN A 367 8.41 17.14 15.32
N SER A 368 7.63 17.76 16.21
CA SER A 368 8.10 18.84 17.10
C SER A 368 9.37 18.50 17.91
N GLY A 369 9.62 17.21 18.16
CA GLY A 369 10.80 16.72 18.86
C GLY A 369 12.03 16.43 17.98
N LEU A 370 12.01 16.73 16.68
CA LEU A 370 13.20 16.54 15.84
C LEU A 370 14.27 17.60 16.18
N PRO A 371 15.48 17.18 16.56
CA PRO A 371 16.57 18.11 16.87
C PRO A 371 17.15 18.76 15.62
N ASP A 372 17.74 19.94 15.79
CA ASP A 372 18.54 20.59 14.76
C ASP A 372 19.88 19.86 14.57
N LEU A 373 20.49 20.03 13.38
CA LEU A 373 21.78 19.41 13.02
C LEU A 373 22.94 19.76 13.97
N ASN A 374 22.81 20.84 14.76
CA ASN A 374 23.83 21.31 15.69
C ASN A 374 23.56 20.90 17.16
N CYS A 375 22.50 20.14 17.43
CA CYS A 375 22.16 19.72 18.78
C CYS A 375 23.08 18.58 19.28
N PRO A 376 23.32 18.48 20.60
CA PRO A 376 23.98 17.32 21.18
C PRO A 376 23.21 16.03 20.87
N LYS A 377 23.95 14.92 20.76
CA LYS A 377 23.35 13.60 20.58
C LYS A 377 22.31 13.32 21.67
N SER A 378 21.17 12.80 21.26
CA SER A 378 20.03 12.51 22.12
C SER A 378 19.64 11.05 21.98
N ASP A 379 19.12 10.46 23.07
CA ASP A 379 18.64 9.09 23.05
C ASP A 379 17.43 8.96 22.10
N LEU A 380 17.45 7.96 21.21
CA LEU A 380 16.39 7.71 20.23
C LEU A 380 15.03 7.51 20.92
N LYS A 381 15.01 6.91 22.12
CA LYS A 381 13.76 6.77 22.90
C LYS A 381 13.19 8.13 23.28
N SER A 382 14.04 9.09 23.64
CA SER A 382 13.61 10.46 23.94
C SER A 382 13.04 11.15 22.69
N ILE A 383 13.69 11.05 21.54
CA ILE A 383 13.21 11.64 20.28
C ILE A 383 11.89 11.01 19.85
N SER A 384 11.77 9.68 19.92
CA SER A 384 10.53 8.93 19.60
C SER A 384 9.34 9.37 20.46
N SER A 385 9.62 10.02 21.60
CA SER A 385 8.59 10.54 22.48
C SER A 385 7.99 11.88 22.04
N SER A 386 8.42 12.45 20.92
CA SER A 386 7.87 13.73 20.41
C SER A 386 7.99 13.87 18.89
N SER A 387 8.44 12.81 18.21
CA SER A 387 8.59 12.74 16.77
C SER A 387 8.12 11.40 16.24
N LEU A 388 7.19 11.44 15.28
CA LEU A 388 6.75 10.27 14.54
C LEU A 388 7.92 9.64 13.77
N MET A 389 8.77 10.44 13.13
CA MET A 389 9.98 9.94 12.44
C MET A 389 10.92 9.20 13.40
N GLY A 390 11.16 9.74 14.59
CA GLY A 390 11.94 9.04 15.64
C GLY A 390 11.28 7.75 16.11
N TYR A 391 9.94 7.74 16.23
CA TYR A 391 9.18 6.54 16.58
C TYR A 391 9.27 5.46 15.50
N LEU A 392 9.09 5.81 14.23
CA LEU A 392 9.22 4.89 13.10
C LEU A 392 10.63 4.31 12.98
N LEU A 393 11.66 5.13 13.26
CA LEU A 393 13.06 4.66 13.30
C LEU A 393 13.30 3.68 14.45
N LEU A 394 12.79 3.97 15.65
CA LEU A 394 12.89 3.10 16.82
C LEU A 394 12.30 1.70 16.53
N HIS A 395 11.19 1.66 15.80
CA HIS A 395 10.51 0.43 15.40
C HIS A 395 10.99 -0.16 14.06
N ASN A 396 12.12 0.30 13.52
CA ASN A 396 12.74 -0.23 12.30
C ASN A 396 11.86 -0.17 11.03
N CYS A 397 10.91 0.76 10.97
CA CYS A 397 10.01 0.91 9.81
C CYS A 397 10.78 1.29 8.53
N PHE A 398 11.95 1.93 8.68
CA PHE A 398 12.84 2.31 7.58
C PHE A 398 13.93 1.27 7.26
N GLY A 399 14.03 0.18 8.02
CA GLY A 399 15.14 -0.79 7.89
C GLY A 399 15.19 -1.52 6.53
N ARG A 400 14.13 -1.38 5.73
CA ARG A 400 14.03 -1.92 4.36
C ARG A 400 14.04 -0.84 3.30
N PHE A 401 14.12 0.44 3.66
CA PHE A 401 14.14 1.48 2.65
C PHE A 401 15.36 1.26 1.79
N SER A 402 15.11 0.91 0.54
CA SER A 402 16.07 1.08 -0.52
C SER A 402 15.74 2.41 -1.15
N MET A 403 16.78 3.08 -1.63
CA MET A 403 16.54 4.32 -2.30
C MET A 403 15.88 4.12 -3.67
N TYR A 404 15.51 2.90 -4.12
CA TYR A 404 14.68 2.66 -5.33
C TYR A 404 13.31 3.36 -5.32
N LEU A 405 12.95 4.00 -4.22
CA LEU A 405 12.15 5.23 -4.20
C LEU A 405 12.71 6.36 -5.14
N PHE A 406 13.80 6.14 -5.88
CA PHE A 406 14.52 7.09 -6.75
C PHE A 406 13.67 7.69 -7.85
N GLY A 407 12.58 7.02 -8.20
CA GLY A 407 11.52 7.64 -8.99
C GLY A 407 11.14 9.02 -8.51
N CYS A 408 11.13 9.22 -7.18
CA CYS A 408 10.82 10.50 -6.58
C CYS A 408 11.76 11.59 -7.07
N LEU A 409 13.04 11.30 -7.34
CA LEU A 409 14.02 12.28 -7.80
C LEU A 409 13.99 12.50 -9.32
N VAL A 410 13.42 11.55 -10.09
CA VAL A 410 13.22 11.71 -11.55
C VAL A 410 12.12 12.74 -11.83
N ASP A 411 11.03 12.69 -11.06
CA ASP A 411 9.92 13.63 -11.14
C ASP A 411 10.08 14.77 -10.14
N TYR A 412 10.26 16.02 -10.61
CA TYR A 412 10.51 17.16 -9.73
C TYR A 412 9.43 17.36 -8.65
N GLN A 413 8.16 17.13 -8.99
CA GLN A 413 7.06 17.27 -8.03
C GLN A 413 7.19 16.25 -6.88
N SER A 414 7.44 14.99 -7.23
CA SER A 414 7.71 13.93 -6.26
C SER A 414 8.94 14.23 -5.40
N ALA A 415 9.99 14.82 -5.99
CA ALA A 415 11.24 15.14 -5.30
C ALA A 415 11.00 16.21 -4.23
N LYS A 416 10.30 17.28 -4.62
CA LYS A 416 9.95 18.39 -3.73
C LYS A 416 9.09 17.93 -2.56
N GLU A 417 8.19 16.97 -2.77
CA GLU A 417 7.37 16.41 -1.71
C GLU A 417 8.15 15.48 -0.77
N ALA A 418 9.07 14.68 -1.30
CA ALA A 418 9.92 13.79 -0.49
C ALA A 418 11.05 14.52 0.25
N LEU A 419 11.45 15.72 -0.20
CA LEU A 419 12.59 16.47 0.34
C LEU A 419 12.56 16.68 1.88
N PRO A 420 11.45 17.09 2.52
CA PRO A 420 11.40 17.23 3.98
C PRO A 420 11.68 15.93 4.72
N PHE A 421 11.26 14.79 4.15
CA PHE A 421 11.50 13.47 4.70
C PHE A 421 12.97 13.10 4.69
N PHE A 422 13.66 13.40 3.58
CA PHE A 422 15.11 13.24 3.47
C PHE A 422 15.88 14.07 4.50
N HIS A 423 15.53 15.34 4.69
CA HIS A 423 16.13 16.16 5.74
C HIS A 423 15.88 15.60 7.15
N ALA A 424 14.66 15.10 7.43
CA ALA A 424 14.34 14.50 8.72
C ALA A 424 15.18 13.24 9.01
N LEU A 425 15.40 12.38 8.01
CA LEU A 425 16.29 11.23 8.14
C LEU A 425 17.74 11.64 8.45
N ILE A 426 18.26 12.65 7.74
CA ILE A 426 19.63 13.16 7.98
C ILE A 426 19.76 13.71 9.41
N ARG A 427 18.79 14.50 9.87
CA ARG A 427 18.77 15.03 11.25
C ARG A 427 18.75 13.91 12.30
N LEU A 428 17.93 12.88 12.09
CA LEU A 428 17.91 11.71 12.97
C LEU A 428 19.25 10.97 12.99
N ALA A 429 19.91 10.83 11.84
CA ALA A 429 21.21 10.15 11.77
C ALA A 429 22.33 10.91 12.49
N VAL A 430 22.26 12.25 12.51
CA VAL A 430 23.21 13.09 13.25
C VAL A 430 22.92 13.06 14.75
N ALA A 431 21.64 13.18 15.11
CA ALA A 431 21.23 13.29 16.50
C ALA A 431 21.27 11.96 17.25
N THR A 432 21.28 10.83 16.55
CA THR A 432 21.28 9.49 17.12
C THR A 432 22.52 8.71 16.72
N ASP A 433 22.83 7.66 17.47
CA ASP A 433 23.86 6.68 17.11
C ASP A 433 23.28 5.46 16.38
N ASP A 434 22.17 5.64 15.63
CA ASP A 434 21.61 4.56 14.82
C ASP A 434 22.49 4.31 13.58
N GLU A 435 23.31 3.26 13.68
CA GLU A 435 24.25 2.88 12.62
C GLU A 435 23.54 2.44 11.34
N ARG A 436 22.34 1.85 11.42
CA ARG A 436 21.58 1.42 10.24
C ARG A 436 21.21 2.61 9.38
N LEU A 437 20.73 3.67 10.02
CA LEU A 437 20.36 4.90 9.32
C LEU A 437 21.58 5.60 8.73
N LYS A 438 22.72 5.63 9.44
CA LYS A 438 23.98 6.17 8.92
C LYS A 438 24.46 5.40 7.70
N GLN A 439 24.46 4.06 7.75
CA GLN A 439 24.81 3.20 6.63
C GLN A 439 23.85 3.41 5.45
N PHE A 440 22.54 3.52 5.69
CA PHE A 440 21.57 3.83 4.64
C PHE A 440 21.86 5.18 3.97
N ILE A 441 22.13 6.24 4.76
CA ILE A 441 22.42 7.57 4.19
C ILE A 441 23.71 7.56 3.38
N LEU A 442 24.79 6.96 3.91
CA LEU A 442 26.10 6.99 3.27
C LEU A 442 26.20 6.04 2.08
N ASN A 443 25.67 4.83 2.22
CA ASN A 443 25.77 3.83 1.18
C ASN A 443 24.63 4.01 0.18
N GLU A 444 23.38 4.23 0.57
CA GLU A 444 22.27 4.29 -0.38
C GLU A 444 21.94 5.69 -0.87
N MET A 445 21.70 6.63 0.05
CA MET A 445 21.17 7.95 -0.29
C MET A 445 22.19 8.83 -1.01
N LEU A 446 23.41 8.92 -0.47
CA LEU A 446 24.46 9.80 -0.98
C LEU A 446 24.88 9.47 -2.42
N PRO A 447 25.24 8.21 -2.76
CA PRO A 447 25.81 7.92 -4.08
C PRO A 447 24.78 8.17 -5.18
N THR A 448 23.50 7.98 -4.88
CA THR A 448 22.50 8.25 -5.91
C THR A 448 22.13 9.71 -6.00
N LEU A 449 22.10 10.49 -4.91
CA LEU A 449 22.01 11.95 -5.05
C LEU A 449 23.16 12.49 -5.92
N VAL A 450 24.37 11.92 -5.83
CA VAL A 450 25.48 12.24 -6.73
C VAL A 450 25.17 11.86 -8.19
N ARG A 451 24.54 10.69 -8.46
CA ARG A 451 24.08 10.32 -9.80
C ARG A 451 22.98 11.23 -10.36
N PHE A 452 22.27 11.98 -9.51
CA PHE A 452 21.25 12.94 -9.93
C PHE A 452 21.79 14.35 -10.21
N ASP A 453 23.07 14.64 -9.88
CA ASP A 453 23.73 15.91 -10.23
C ASP A 453 23.82 16.05 -11.75
N ASP A 454 23.57 17.26 -12.29
CA ASP A 454 23.54 17.50 -13.73
C ASP A 454 24.92 17.35 -14.39
N ARG A 455 25.99 17.40 -13.59
CA ARG A 455 27.35 17.12 -14.04
C ARG A 455 27.64 15.62 -14.09
N SER A 456 26.74 14.75 -13.65
CA SER A 456 26.96 13.29 -13.74
C SER A 456 27.02 12.82 -15.21
N PRO A 457 27.73 11.71 -15.50
CA PRO A 457 27.75 11.14 -16.84
C PRO A 457 26.33 10.66 -17.26
N PRO A 458 26.05 10.58 -18.57
CA PRO A 458 24.77 10.10 -19.07
C PRO A 458 24.38 8.75 -18.45
N SER A 459 23.21 8.73 -17.83
CA SER A 459 22.68 7.63 -17.04
C SER A 459 21.22 7.42 -17.44
N GLY A 460 20.65 6.23 -17.20
CA GLY A 460 19.23 5.99 -17.46
C GLY A 460 18.35 6.92 -16.62
N ILE A 461 18.82 7.28 -15.43
CA ILE A 461 18.20 8.28 -14.55
C ILE A 461 18.23 9.68 -15.19
N SER A 462 19.37 10.14 -15.70
CA SER A 462 19.49 11.46 -16.32
C SER A 462 18.67 11.55 -17.61
N ARG A 463 18.58 10.45 -18.37
CA ARG A 463 17.69 10.32 -19.53
C ARG A 463 16.24 10.52 -19.12
N LEU A 464 15.75 9.73 -18.16
CA LEU A 464 14.35 9.82 -17.69
C LEU A 464 14.03 11.20 -17.10
N LYS A 465 14.98 11.82 -16.40
CA LYS A 465 14.84 13.19 -15.88
C LYS A 465 14.68 14.20 -17.02
N SER A 466 15.48 14.10 -18.08
CA SER A 466 15.39 14.98 -19.25
C SER A 466 14.08 14.81 -20.03
N GLU A 467 13.58 13.57 -20.11
CA GLU A 467 12.31 13.23 -20.75
C GLU A 467 11.10 13.72 -19.93
N SER A 468 11.20 13.69 -18.59
CA SER A 468 10.10 14.03 -17.67
C SER A 468 9.99 15.53 -17.35
N ASN A 469 11.10 16.28 -17.40
CA ASN A 469 11.18 17.67 -16.88
C ASN A 469 11.38 18.73 -17.98
N SER A 470 10.73 18.59 -19.15
CA SER A 470 10.91 19.50 -20.31
C SER A 470 10.46 20.98 -20.11
N GLY A 471 10.52 21.53 -18.88
CA GLY A 471 10.21 22.93 -18.59
C GLY A 471 10.46 23.46 -17.16
N ILE A 472 11.08 22.71 -16.23
CA ILE A 472 11.30 23.18 -14.83
C ILE A 472 12.77 22.99 -14.41
N GLU A 473 13.67 23.84 -14.91
CA GLU A 473 15.12 23.56 -14.89
C GLU A 473 15.95 24.19 -13.75
N VAL A 474 15.42 25.07 -12.87
CA VAL A 474 16.33 25.96 -12.10
C VAL A 474 16.31 25.83 -10.56
N SER A 475 15.28 25.26 -9.93
CA SER A 475 15.21 25.18 -8.44
C SER A 475 15.65 23.85 -7.84
N SER A 476 15.51 22.74 -8.58
CA SER A 476 15.76 21.37 -8.09
C SER A 476 17.22 21.08 -7.72
N MET A 477 18.18 21.68 -8.43
CA MET A 477 19.61 21.42 -8.20
C MET A 477 20.13 21.97 -6.88
N LYS A 478 19.63 23.13 -6.45
CA LYS A 478 20.07 23.74 -5.19
C LYS A 478 19.69 22.85 -4.01
N ASP A 479 18.48 22.28 -4.05
CA ASP A 479 17.97 21.44 -2.98
C ASP A 479 18.73 20.11 -2.88
N ILE A 480 19.06 19.48 -4.01
CA ILE A 480 19.89 18.26 -4.06
C ILE A 480 21.31 18.54 -3.55
N VAL A 481 21.94 19.63 -3.98
CA VAL A 481 23.28 20.02 -3.51
C VAL A 481 23.28 20.32 -2.01
N CYS A 482 22.22 20.98 -1.50
CA CYS A 482 22.04 21.19 -0.06
C CYS A 482 21.93 19.86 0.70
N LEU A 483 21.14 18.90 0.21
CA LEU A 483 21.08 17.55 0.79
C LEU A 483 22.46 16.86 0.81
N CYS A 484 23.18 16.89 -0.32
CA CYS A 484 24.53 16.32 -0.41
C CYS A 484 25.48 16.97 0.60
N GLN A 485 25.38 18.29 0.80
CA GLN A 485 26.18 19.02 1.76
C GLN A 485 25.83 18.64 3.21
N GLU A 486 24.54 18.48 3.53
CA GLU A 486 24.10 17.99 4.83
C GLU A 486 24.60 16.57 5.11
N ILE A 487 24.51 15.67 4.13
CA ILE A 487 25.03 14.30 4.26
C ILE A 487 26.55 14.28 4.41
N TYR A 488 27.27 15.12 3.65
CA TYR A 488 28.72 15.24 3.77
C TYR A 488 29.14 15.68 5.19
N ASN A 489 28.35 16.52 5.85
CA ASN A 489 28.58 16.85 7.25
C ASN A 489 28.42 15.64 8.18
N VAL A 490 27.44 14.76 7.93
CA VAL A 490 27.28 13.48 8.65
C VAL A 490 28.49 12.57 8.42
N TYR A 491 28.94 12.46 7.17
CA TYR A 491 30.12 11.69 6.80
C TYR A 491 31.38 12.16 7.55
N LEU A 492 31.63 13.46 7.59
CA LEU A 492 32.77 14.03 8.33
C LEU A 492 32.69 13.74 9.84
N GLN A 493 31.51 13.81 10.44
CA GLN A 493 31.32 13.46 11.86
C GLN A 493 31.62 11.98 12.15
N ASN A 494 31.25 11.09 11.23
CA ASN A 494 31.55 9.65 11.34
C ASN A 494 33.04 9.32 11.08
N GLN A 495 33.74 10.08 10.24
CA GLN A 495 35.19 9.89 10.04
C GLN A 495 36.02 10.32 11.26
N VAL A 496 35.67 11.45 11.90
CA VAL A 496 36.36 11.97 13.09
C VAL A 496 36.25 11.01 14.29
N THR A 497 35.21 10.16 14.33
CA THR A 497 35.06 9.15 15.38
C THR A 497 35.93 7.89 15.15
N MET A 498 36.44 7.67 13.93
CA MET A 498 37.30 6.52 13.59
C MET A 498 38.79 6.83 13.71
N THR A 499 39.19 8.10 13.64
CA THR A 499 40.58 8.55 13.80
C THR A 499 40.76 9.24 15.15
N ASN A 500 41.45 8.57 16.07
CA ASN A 500 41.84 9.07 17.39
C ASN A 500 42.17 10.57 17.41
N GLY A 501 41.26 11.39 17.96
CA GLY A 501 41.56 12.60 18.74
C GLY A 501 42.29 13.78 18.09
N GLU A 502 42.76 13.71 16.85
CA GLU A 502 43.44 14.83 16.19
C GLU A 502 42.46 15.59 15.28
N MET A 503 42.11 16.81 15.70
CA MET A 503 41.36 17.73 14.84
C MET A 503 42.21 18.08 13.61
N ALA A 504 41.95 17.40 12.50
CA ALA A 504 42.51 17.78 11.21
C ALA A 504 42.08 19.21 10.86
N ASP A 505 43.05 19.96 10.32
CA ASP A 505 42.95 21.37 9.93
C ASP A 505 41.74 21.58 9.01
N ARG A 506 40.67 22.21 9.53
CA ARG A 506 39.45 22.45 8.76
C ARG A 506 39.76 23.51 7.70
N LYS A 507 40.08 23.08 6.47
CA LYS A 507 39.63 23.81 5.28
C LYS A 507 38.16 24.19 5.51
N THR A 508 37.76 25.40 5.15
CA THR A 508 36.37 25.86 5.23
C THR A 508 35.45 24.74 4.72
N CYS A 509 34.50 24.29 5.54
CA CYS A 509 33.70 23.08 5.28
C CYS A 509 33.06 23.07 3.88
N ALA A 510 32.70 24.26 3.39
CA ALA A 510 32.19 24.47 2.03
C ALA A 510 33.22 24.13 0.93
N ASP A 511 34.48 24.57 1.07
CA ASP A 511 35.55 24.27 0.10
C ASP A 511 35.90 22.77 0.11
N GLY A 512 35.87 22.15 1.30
CA GLY A 512 36.05 20.71 1.44
C GLY A 512 34.94 19.89 0.78
N PHE A 513 33.67 20.30 0.91
CA PHE A 513 32.54 19.65 0.26
C PHE A 513 32.63 19.74 -1.27
N ILE A 514 32.93 20.93 -1.81
CA ILE A 514 33.04 21.10 -3.28
C ILE A 514 34.21 20.28 -3.84
N ASP A 515 35.36 20.29 -3.18
CA ASP A 515 36.52 19.45 -3.55
C ASP A 515 36.15 17.96 -3.56
N TRP A 516 35.43 17.49 -2.52
CA TRP A 516 34.96 16.12 -2.40
C TRP A 516 33.96 15.75 -3.50
N LEU A 517 32.92 16.56 -3.70
CA LEU A 517 31.88 16.31 -4.71
C LEU A 517 32.48 16.27 -6.12
N ASN A 518 33.42 17.16 -6.44
CA ASN A 518 34.12 17.15 -7.71
C ASN A 518 34.96 15.88 -7.90
N LYS A 519 35.55 15.34 -6.82
CA LYS A 519 36.28 14.06 -6.87
C LYS A 519 35.34 12.89 -7.13
N GLU A 520 34.21 12.81 -6.44
CA GLU A 520 33.20 11.76 -6.65
C GLU A 520 32.66 11.80 -8.08
N LEU A 521 32.31 12.98 -8.59
CA LEU A 521 31.88 13.15 -9.98
C LEU A 521 32.95 12.69 -10.96
N LYS A 522 34.22 13.04 -10.73
CA LYS A 522 35.32 12.63 -11.60
C LYS A 522 35.50 11.10 -11.63
N ASP A 523 35.38 10.45 -10.48
CA ASP A 523 35.43 8.99 -10.38
C ASP A 523 34.23 8.33 -11.09
N LEU A 524 33.03 8.91 -10.96
CA LEU A 524 31.83 8.46 -11.65
C LEU A 524 31.99 8.53 -13.18
N HIS A 525 32.55 9.63 -13.71
CA HIS A 525 32.86 9.74 -15.15
C HIS A 525 33.90 8.74 -15.60
N TYR A 526 34.91 8.47 -14.77
CA TYR A 526 35.91 7.46 -15.08
C TYR A 526 35.26 6.08 -15.21
N ARG A 527 34.42 5.69 -14.25
CA ARG A 527 33.66 4.43 -14.29
C ARG A 527 32.73 4.35 -15.51
N ALA A 528 32.00 5.42 -15.82
CA ALA A 528 31.13 5.47 -17.00
C ALA A 528 31.89 5.38 -18.33
N SER A 529 33.17 5.76 -18.35
CA SER A 529 34.04 5.67 -19.54
C SER A 529 34.64 4.29 -19.78
N LEU A 530 34.48 3.35 -18.85
CA LEU A 530 35.03 2.01 -18.97
C LEU A 530 34.31 1.20 -20.08
N PRO A 531 35.06 0.49 -20.94
CA PRO A 531 34.47 -0.36 -21.95
C PRO A 531 33.76 -1.56 -21.31
N ALA A 532 32.82 -2.14 -22.05
CA ALA A 532 32.19 -3.40 -21.65
C ALA A 532 33.26 -4.47 -21.39
N PRO A 533 33.19 -5.22 -20.28
CA PRO A 533 34.08 -6.33 -20.00
C PRO A 533 34.03 -7.35 -21.15
N ASP A 534 35.17 -7.97 -21.48
CA ASP A 534 35.26 -8.94 -22.59
C ASP A 534 34.32 -10.16 -22.44
N ILE A 535 33.91 -10.45 -21.19
CA ILE A 535 33.00 -11.55 -20.83
C ILE A 535 31.52 -11.14 -21.03
N PHE A 536 31.22 -9.86 -21.20
CA PHE A 536 29.86 -9.37 -21.34
C PHE A 536 29.24 -9.83 -22.67
N PRO A 537 27.96 -10.25 -22.69
CA PRO A 537 27.34 -10.77 -23.91
C PRO A 537 27.34 -9.72 -25.03
N LYS A 538 27.97 -10.04 -26.17
CA LYS A 538 28.10 -9.12 -27.32
C LYS A 538 26.79 -8.65 -27.95
N HIS A 539 25.68 -9.32 -27.63
CA HIS A 539 24.33 -9.00 -28.14
C HIS A 539 23.52 -8.13 -27.17
N VAL A 540 24.09 -7.74 -26.02
CA VAL A 540 23.44 -6.92 -25.00
C VAL A 540 24.12 -5.56 -24.94
N VAL A 541 23.33 -4.50 -24.78
CA VAL A 541 23.85 -3.14 -24.61
C VAL A 541 24.50 -3.03 -23.24
N TRP A 542 25.77 -2.62 -23.21
CA TRP A 542 26.48 -2.35 -21.96
C TRP A 542 25.87 -1.15 -21.25
N ASN A 543 25.53 -1.33 -19.97
CA ASN A 543 25.17 -0.23 -19.09
C ASN A 543 26.15 -0.21 -17.90
N TRP A 544 26.97 0.84 -17.83
CA TRP A 544 27.93 1.06 -16.75
C TRP A 544 27.26 1.20 -15.38
N GLU A 545 26.00 1.68 -15.32
CA GLU A 545 25.21 1.79 -14.09
C GLU A 545 24.96 0.41 -13.46
N PHE A 546 24.68 -0.60 -14.29
CA PHE A 546 24.47 -1.97 -13.83
C PHE A 546 25.75 -2.55 -13.24
N ASN A 547 26.90 -2.26 -13.86
CA ASN A 547 28.18 -2.69 -13.32
C ASN A 547 28.52 -1.99 -12.01
N GLU A 548 28.20 -0.70 -11.89
CA GLU A 548 28.40 0.04 -10.66
C GLU A 548 27.53 -0.50 -9.52
N GLU A 549 26.28 -0.83 -9.80
CA GLU A 549 25.36 -1.45 -8.87
C GLU A 549 25.81 -2.86 -8.48
N PHE A 550 26.28 -3.63 -9.46
CA PHE A 550 26.90 -4.94 -9.22
C PHE A 550 28.13 -4.79 -8.32
N ASP A 551 29.10 -3.95 -8.66
CA ASP A 551 30.33 -3.73 -7.89
C ASP A 551 30.05 -3.25 -6.45
N ARG A 552 28.98 -2.47 -6.26
CA ARG A 552 28.54 -2.00 -4.94
C ARG A 552 27.99 -3.13 -4.07
N TYR A 553 27.10 -3.96 -4.61
CA TYR A 553 26.41 -4.99 -3.83
C TYR A 553 27.13 -6.34 -3.82
N PHE A 554 28.00 -6.60 -4.80
CA PHE A 554 28.69 -7.87 -4.98
C PHE A 554 29.57 -8.24 -3.77
N PRO A 555 30.39 -7.35 -3.16
CA PRO A 555 31.15 -7.69 -1.97
C PRO A 555 30.25 -8.16 -0.83
N THR A 556 29.18 -7.43 -0.55
CA THR A 556 28.19 -7.79 0.48
C THR A 556 27.51 -9.12 0.16
N TYR A 557 27.19 -9.37 -1.11
CA TYR A 557 26.64 -10.66 -1.55
C TYR A 557 27.62 -11.81 -1.35
N MET A 558 28.91 -11.61 -1.65
CA MET A 558 29.95 -12.61 -1.45
C MET A 558 30.21 -12.88 0.03
N GLU A 559 30.15 -11.87 0.89
CA GLU A 559 30.22 -12.04 2.34
C GLU A 559 28.99 -12.79 2.88
N MET A 560 27.78 -12.46 2.40
CA MET A 560 26.57 -13.23 2.72
C MET A 560 26.68 -14.69 2.29
N LEU A 561 27.22 -14.95 1.09
CA LEU A 561 27.46 -16.31 0.61
C LEU A 561 28.46 -17.04 1.50
N HIS A 562 29.59 -16.42 1.83
CA HIS A 562 30.59 -17.00 2.72
C HIS A 562 29.99 -17.33 4.09
N GLU A 563 29.20 -16.42 4.64
CA GLU A 563 28.53 -16.59 5.93
C GLU A 563 27.47 -17.70 5.89
N VAL A 564 26.74 -17.85 4.78
CA VAL A 564 25.86 -19.01 4.55
C VAL A 564 26.67 -20.29 4.37
N ASP A 565 27.86 -20.20 3.77
CA ASP A 565 28.68 -21.36 3.46
C ASP A 565 29.33 -21.99 4.67
N THR A 566 29.66 -21.19 5.68
CA THR A 566 30.17 -21.67 6.98
C THR A 566 29.08 -22.38 7.80
N MET A 567 27.79 -22.21 7.46
CA MET A 567 26.64 -22.81 8.16
C MET A 567 26.29 -24.24 7.68
N ASN A 568 27.28 -25.10 7.45
CA ASN A 568 27.05 -26.46 6.94
C ASN A 568 26.21 -27.34 7.89
N ASP A 569 26.31 -27.12 9.21
CA ASP A 569 25.60 -27.88 10.25
C ASP A 569 24.07 -27.59 10.26
N CYS A 570 23.61 -26.58 9.51
CA CYS A 570 22.20 -26.22 9.41
C CYS A 570 21.39 -27.15 8.50
N LEU A 571 22.05 -28.01 7.72
CA LEU A 571 21.42 -28.89 6.72
C LEU A 571 21.01 -30.26 7.29
N GLU A 572 21.35 -30.53 8.55
CA GLU A 572 21.03 -31.79 9.24
C GLU A 572 19.67 -31.77 9.95
N HIS A 573 19.12 -30.59 10.22
CA HIS A 573 17.85 -30.43 10.93
C HIS A 573 16.89 -29.60 10.08
N LYS A 574 15.87 -30.27 9.56
CA LYS A 574 14.77 -29.63 8.80
C LYS A 574 14.29 -28.39 9.55
N PHE A 575 14.15 -27.30 8.80
CA PHE A 575 13.63 -25.99 9.20
C PHE A 575 14.62 -25.07 9.93
N LEU A 576 15.45 -24.37 9.15
CA LEU A 576 15.93 -23.05 9.56
C LEU A 576 14.77 -22.07 9.53
N ASN A 577 14.07 -21.91 10.65
CA ASN A 577 13.26 -20.72 10.88
C ASN A 577 14.21 -19.50 10.97
N GLY A 578 13.74 -18.31 10.58
CA GLY A 578 14.55 -17.08 10.53
C GLY A 578 15.26 -16.76 11.85
N ASP A 579 14.68 -17.17 12.99
CA ASP A 579 15.25 -17.01 14.33
C ASP A 579 16.59 -17.72 14.48
N ALA A 580 16.66 -18.98 14.05
CA ALA A 580 17.88 -19.78 14.12
C ALA A 580 18.99 -19.22 13.22
N LEU A 581 18.62 -18.66 12.07
CA LEU A 581 19.56 -17.98 11.17
C LEU A 581 20.11 -16.70 11.83
N LEU A 582 19.23 -15.86 12.37
CA LEU A 582 19.64 -14.64 13.05
C LEU A 582 20.54 -14.95 14.24
N GLU A 583 20.27 -15.97 15.06
CA GLU A 583 21.14 -16.31 16.20
C GLU A 583 22.54 -16.75 15.76
N ARG A 584 22.64 -17.54 14.68
CA ARG A 584 23.89 -18.16 14.22
C ARG A 584 24.83 -17.26 13.43
N LEU A 585 24.35 -16.14 12.88
CA LEU A 585 25.21 -15.20 12.17
C LEU A 585 26.39 -14.76 13.05
N ASN A 586 27.58 -14.68 12.44
CA ASN A 586 28.78 -14.17 13.06
C ASN A 586 28.51 -12.78 13.68
N PRO A 587 28.84 -12.54 14.96
CA PRO A 587 28.66 -11.25 15.62
C PRO A 587 29.32 -10.08 14.88
N GLU A 588 30.48 -10.29 14.26
CA GLU A 588 31.16 -9.26 13.47
C GLU A 588 30.40 -8.92 12.19
N PHE A 589 29.87 -9.94 11.50
CA PHE A 589 29.02 -9.75 10.32
C PHE A 589 27.71 -9.04 10.69
N LYS A 590 27.07 -9.45 11.80
CA LYS A 590 25.88 -8.78 12.35
C LYS A 590 26.15 -7.32 12.65
N ALA A 591 27.26 -7.02 13.31
CA ALA A 591 27.63 -5.65 13.67
C ALA A 591 27.92 -4.81 12.42
N LYS A 592 28.68 -5.35 11.46
CA LYS A 592 29.04 -4.69 10.20
C LYS A 592 27.82 -4.26 9.39
N TYR A 593 26.80 -5.12 9.31
CA TYR A 593 25.58 -4.87 8.56
C TYR A 593 24.39 -4.47 9.43
N ALA A 594 24.61 -4.24 10.73
CA ALA A 594 23.60 -3.91 11.73
C ALA A 594 22.35 -4.82 11.70
N ILE A 595 22.56 -6.12 11.55
CA ILE A 595 21.51 -7.14 11.44
C ILE A 595 20.98 -7.49 12.85
N ASN A 596 19.77 -7.05 13.16
CA ASN A 596 19.16 -7.20 14.48
C ASN A 596 17.68 -7.67 14.49
N SER A 597 17.12 -7.97 13.32
CA SER A 597 15.72 -8.38 13.18
C SER A 597 15.58 -9.39 12.06
N LEU A 598 14.66 -10.36 12.23
CA LEU A 598 14.25 -11.33 11.20
C LEU A 598 13.86 -10.69 9.87
N GLN A 599 13.39 -9.45 9.94
CA GLN A 599 12.92 -8.73 8.79
C GLN A 599 14.05 -8.11 7.95
N HIS A 600 15.30 -8.19 8.41
CA HIS A 600 16.45 -7.61 7.71
C HIS A 600 16.59 -8.16 6.29
N PRO A 601 16.78 -7.31 5.25
CA PRO A 601 16.89 -7.75 3.86
C PRO A 601 17.95 -8.84 3.64
N HIS A 602 19.13 -8.68 4.24
CA HIS A 602 20.22 -9.67 4.14
C HIS A 602 19.83 -11.05 4.68
N LEU A 603 19.12 -11.13 5.82
CA LEU A 603 18.66 -12.43 6.35
C LEU A 603 17.73 -13.16 5.39
N ARG A 604 16.85 -12.45 4.70
CA ARG A 604 15.94 -13.07 3.72
C ARG A 604 16.71 -13.59 2.50
N ILE A 605 17.70 -12.83 2.03
CA ILE A 605 18.58 -13.26 0.93
C ILE A 605 19.37 -14.50 1.36
N MET A 606 19.97 -14.47 2.54
CA MET A 606 20.72 -15.59 3.11
C MET A 606 19.84 -16.81 3.35
N SER A 607 18.60 -16.62 3.82
CA SER A 607 17.61 -17.71 3.95
C SER A 607 17.31 -18.35 2.59
N ARG A 608 17.15 -17.57 1.52
CA ARG A 608 16.98 -18.10 0.15
C ARG A 608 18.25 -18.80 -0.36
N MET A 609 19.44 -18.29 -0.06
CA MET A 609 20.71 -18.95 -0.39
C MET A 609 20.81 -20.31 0.31
N LEU A 610 20.49 -20.36 1.61
CA LEU A 610 20.43 -21.59 2.40
C LEU A 610 19.43 -22.59 1.85
N GLN A 611 18.21 -22.16 1.50
CA GLN A 611 17.21 -23.02 0.85
C GLN A 611 17.76 -23.64 -0.44
N ARG A 612 18.41 -22.84 -1.30
CA ARG A 612 19.02 -23.35 -2.54
C ARG A 612 20.15 -24.36 -2.26
N LYS A 613 20.98 -24.09 -1.25
CA LYS A 613 22.05 -25.00 -0.81
C LYS A 613 21.50 -26.30 -0.24
N GLU A 614 20.40 -26.24 0.53
CA GLU A 614 19.71 -27.42 1.07
C GLU A 614 19.21 -28.34 -0.04
N TYR A 615 18.56 -27.78 -1.06
CA TYR A 615 18.13 -28.57 -2.22
C TYR A 615 19.30 -29.29 -2.91
N ASP A 616 20.43 -28.60 -3.11
CA ASP A 616 21.61 -29.17 -3.76
C ASP A 616 22.28 -30.27 -2.92
N VAL A 617 22.40 -30.07 -1.60
CA VAL A 617 22.97 -31.06 -0.68
C VAL A 617 22.04 -32.26 -0.52
N CYS A 618 20.72 -32.07 -0.41
CA CYS A 618 19.75 -33.17 -0.41
C CYS A 618 19.78 -33.95 -1.72
N TYR A 619 19.91 -33.27 -2.86
CA TYR A 619 20.04 -33.92 -4.17
C TYR A 619 21.33 -34.75 -4.27
N ARG A 620 22.47 -34.20 -3.84
CA ARG A 620 23.74 -34.95 -3.77
C ARG A 620 23.67 -36.14 -2.84
N ARG A 621 23.16 -35.98 -1.61
CA ARG A 621 22.99 -37.08 -0.66
C ARG A 621 22.11 -38.20 -1.22
N ARG A 622 20.97 -37.84 -1.84
CA ARG A 622 20.11 -38.83 -2.49
C ARG A 622 20.83 -39.54 -3.65
N THR A 623 21.67 -38.84 -4.39
CA THR A 623 22.46 -39.43 -5.47
C THR A 623 23.52 -40.38 -4.93
N GLU A 624 24.20 -40.02 -3.84
CA GLU A 624 25.15 -40.87 -3.12
C GLU A 624 24.46 -42.10 -2.50
N GLU A 625 23.30 -41.94 -1.84
CA GLU A 625 22.51 -43.06 -1.31
C GLU A 625 22.05 -44.01 -2.43
N ILE A 626 21.62 -43.49 -3.58
CA ILE A 626 21.29 -44.30 -4.76
C ILE A 626 22.54 -45.01 -5.30
N TYR A 627 23.68 -44.32 -5.36
CA TYR A 627 24.94 -44.89 -5.81
C TYR A 627 25.41 -46.01 -4.89
N ASP A 628 25.41 -45.78 -3.57
CA ASP A 628 25.78 -46.78 -2.56
C ASP A 628 24.83 -47.98 -2.61
N PHE A 629 23.53 -47.73 -2.75
CA PHE A 629 22.53 -48.79 -2.93
C PHE A 629 22.78 -49.58 -4.22
N LEU A 630 23.10 -48.92 -5.34
CA LEU A 630 23.45 -49.57 -6.61
C LEU A 630 24.74 -50.39 -6.49
N VAL A 631 25.76 -49.87 -5.80
CA VAL A 631 27.02 -50.57 -5.53
C VAL A 631 26.78 -51.80 -4.65
N GLU A 632 25.99 -51.69 -3.59
CA GLU A 632 25.57 -52.85 -2.79
C GLU A 632 24.79 -53.87 -3.63
N LEU A 633 23.88 -53.42 -4.50
CA LEU A 633 23.09 -54.29 -5.37
C LEU A 633 23.96 -55.05 -6.39
N ILE A 634 24.99 -54.39 -6.93
CA ILE A 634 26.02 -55.00 -7.79
C ILE A 634 26.86 -56.03 -6.99
N ASN A 635 27.19 -55.72 -5.74
CA ASN A 635 27.98 -56.59 -4.87
C ASN A 635 27.20 -57.78 -4.30
N LEU A 636 25.87 -57.68 -4.19
CA LEU A 636 25.02 -58.63 -3.45
C LEU A 636 24.57 -59.90 -4.20
N LYS A 637 24.94 -60.16 -5.48
CA LYS A 637 24.83 -61.53 -6.07
C LYS A 637 25.52 -61.76 -7.44
N PRO A 638 25.92 -63.01 -7.76
CA PRO A 638 26.85 -63.40 -8.83
C PRO A 638 26.26 -63.44 -10.25
N TYR A 639 25.18 -62.70 -10.55
CA TYR A 639 24.44 -62.81 -11.82
C TYR A 639 24.86 -61.83 -12.93
N VAL A 640 25.80 -60.91 -12.67
CA VAL A 640 26.32 -60.00 -13.73
C VAL A 640 27.32 -60.71 -14.67
N LYS A 641 27.71 -61.96 -14.39
CA LYS A 641 28.52 -62.77 -15.32
C LYS A 641 27.76 -63.32 -16.54
N VAL A 642 26.44 -63.14 -16.66
CA VAL A 642 25.62 -63.73 -17.75
C VAL A 642 24.92 -62.68 -18.64
N PHE A 643 24.98 -61.39 -18.33
CA PHE A 643 24.54 -60.32 -19.24
C PHE A 643 25.65 -59.31 -19.49
N GLY A 644 26.72 -59.77 -20.16
CA GLY A 644 27.50 -58.85 -21.00
C GLY A 644 26.61 -58.37 -22.14
N LEU A 645 26.61 -57.06 -22.41
CA LEU A 645 25.67 -56.31 -23.27
C LEU A 645 24.40 -55.83 -22.56
N VAL A 646 24.50 -54.74 -21.78
CA VAL A 646 23.73 -53.48 -21.89
C VAL A 646 24.19 -52.57 -20.73
N LEU A 647 25.44 -52.08 -20.80
CA LEU A 647 25.89 -50.98 -19.94
C LEU A 647 26.74 -50.01 -20.78
N THR A 648 26.10 -49.45 -21.80
CA THR A 648 26.66 -48.38 -22.64
C THR A 648 25.72 -47.16 -22.69
N PHE A 649 24.74 -47.09 -21.80
CA PHE A 649 23.81 -45.96 -21.68
C PHE A 649 23.35 -45.80 -20.24
N LEU A 650 24.26 -45.31 -19.41
CA LEU A 650 24.12 -44.54 -18.17
C LEU A 650 25.51 -43.95 -17.89
#